data_AF-A0A428U9H7-F1
#
_entry.id   AF-A0A428U9H7-F1
#
_cell.length_a   1.000
_cell.length_b   1.000
_cell.length_c   1.000
_cell.angle_alpha   90.00
_cell.angle_beta   90.00
_cell.angle_gamma   90.00
#
_symmetry.space_group_name_H-M   'P 1'
#
loop_
_entity.id
_entity.type
_entity.pdbx_description
1 polymer ?
#
loop_
_entity_poly.entity_id
_entity_poly.type
_entity_poly.pdbx_seq_one_letter_code
_entity_poly.pdbx_strand_id
1 'polypeptide(L)'
;MASVLPPSVKAEVSDVKVDMPGRDATSHTISVDPGDLKDELLQAIENIQVDGTFASSAAVNRLSAGVFVHGVGDIAMPLTEFQACQMIAKARQAPYGKGSETIVDTSVRNTWELDPGQFELRDPTWIAQLQILCKQVAKTLGINGTIKAELYKMLIYEKGAMFKAHTDTEKIPGMFGTLVVCLPSTHQGGDVVLRHNGQAHVFASSTYAQSCAFWYSDVSHEVLPVTSGYRWVLTYNLALDPTQPRPSASLLSQINTQPLRQALNRWLAEDPENRENEYFYHVLDHDYTEASISLNALKAHDLIRVQALKEECSKLPVDVYLALLKKMESGSVEYCPDPYDRRSFYRSGYYGGYGDYDDDDEEDEDGFHALDEVLESEHKVLTLVDLDGHTVTKGLELDEEDILQEDAFEDIDGREEYEGYMGNSGPMATHWYRLATVVIAPHDSLPSLFAGNGESPSPVAHLARRCLLSQAPESLFVALDTLLSEAWNPTGRLGSRVSLDAAAVQEVVRVALNRERKLEPAVWDWIKEWLSGGDVNQRFKAIQKGITSAVLLGTNLGQRAEAITRLVPIPDQLSSIEPAALDWARETARQCLENSATNVLGSVDGPSMVDLAFYFDDPLAFLSETVAPIIAKHNASLALAVSFLSRLMDKASNGKLPLENTLQLYRSIAKSMITSVDFTKAQSHHSLDESMKRARYGCSLDQLRRELSVSATIRELSTLFRGLKKADTDADNLVASFVAKLTSDCSGIKAAEIPHL
;
A
#
# COMPACT_ATOMS: atom_id res chain seq x y z
N MET A 1 61.51 -10.12 76.83
CA MET A 1 60.28 -9.90 77.62
C MET A 1 59.21 -9.50 76.61
N ALA A 2 58.47 -10.48 76.07
CA ALA A 2 57.27 -11.06 76.66
C ALA A 2 56.15 -10.00 76.71
N SER A 3 55.10 -10.15 75.90
CA SER A 3 53.81 -10.74 76.31
C SER A 3 52.75 -9.66 75.96
N VAL A 4 51.51 -9.88 75.56
CA VAL A 4 50.64 -11.04 75.54
C VAL A 4 49.40 -10.56 74.76
N LEU A 5 48.93 -11.36 73.81
CA LEU A 5 47.52 -11.33 73.37
C LEU A 5 46.80 -12.43 74.17
N PRO A 6 45.73 -12.11 74.92
CA PRO A 6 44.81 -13.08 75.50
C PRO A 6 43.50 -13.19 74.69
N PRO A 7 42.66 -14.22 74.96
CA PRO A 7 42.19 -15.10 73.89
C PRO A 7 40.66 -15.34 73.80
N SER A 8 40.27 -16.01 72.72
CA SER A 8 39.32 -17.15 72.63
C SER A 8 37.84 -17.06 73.08
N VAL A 9 36.97 -17.33 72.10
CA VAL A 9 36.00 -18.47 72.04
C VAL A 9 34.49 -18.24 72.33
N LYS A 10 33.69 -18.89 71.43
CA LYS A 10 32.25 -19.28 71.42
C LYS A 10 31.25 -18.27 70.82
N ALA A 11 30.28 -18.63 69.96
CA ALA A 11 29.85 -19.91 69.38
C ALA A 11 28.87 -19.68 68.19
N GLU A 12 28.76 -20.70 67.31
CA GLU A 12 27.60 -21.12 66.46
C GLU A 12 27.06 -20.12 65.42
N VAL A 13 27.23 -20.30 64.09
CA VAL A 13 26.91 -21.41 63.14
C VAL A 13 25.40 -21.71 62.99
N SER A 14 24.83 -21.18 61.91
CA SER A 14 23.93 -21.88 60.98
C SER A 14 24.32 -21.38 59.58
N ASP A 15 25.06 -22.16 58.78
CA ASP A 15 24.56 -23.13 57.79
C ASP A 15 23.32 -22.56 57.06
N VAL A 16 23.38 -22.18 55.78
CA VAL A 16 23.48 -23.12 54.65
C VAL A 16 24.30 -22.57 53.46
N LYS A 17 25.13 -23.49 52.92
CA LYS A 17 25.94 -23.49 51.70
C LYS A 17 25.46 -22.67 50.49
N VAL A 18 26.38 -21.90 49.93
CA VAL A 18 26.45 -21.60 48.49
C VAL A 18 27.37 -22.65 47.85
N ASP A 19 26.80 -23.68 47.22
CA ASP A 19 27.54 -24.62 46.37
C ASP A 19 27.66 -24.02 44.96
N MET A 20 28.89 -23.73 44.53
CA MET A 20 29.24 -23.48 43.12
C MET A 20 29.37 -24.85 42.42
N PRO A 21 28.61 -25.17 41.36
CA PRO A 21 28.88 -26.36 40.58
C PRO A 21 29.91 -26.05 39.48
N GLY A 22 30.92 -26.91 39.44
CA GLY A 22 31.96 -26.93 38.43
C GLY A 22 31.46 -27.34 37.05
N ARG A 23 32.32 -27.05 36.07
CA ARG A 23 32.21 -27.47 34.67
C ARG A 23 32.04 -28.99 34.58
N ASP A 24 30.91 -29.41 34.02
CA ASP A 24 30.81 -30.66 33.28
C ASP A 24 30.14 -30.41 31.92
N ALA A 25 30.84 -30.87 30.89
CA ALA A 25 30.45 -30.76 29.50
C ALA A 25 29.52 -31.91 29.13
N THR A 26 28.21 -31.68 29.22
CA THR A 26 27.20 -32.47 28.50
C THR A 26 26.04 -31.58 28.09
N SER A 27 25.75 -31.60 26.79
CA SER A 27 24.63 -30.97 26.10
C SER A 27 23.31 -31.13 26.86
N HIS A 28 22.93 -30.09 27.60
CA HIS A 28 21.55 -29.84 28.01
C HIS A 28 21.10 -28.55 27.36
N THR A 29 20.51 -28.70 26.18
CA THR A 29 19.54 -27.75 25.63
C THR A 29 18.52 -27.46 26.73
N ILE A 30 18.58 -26.25 27.28
CA ILE A 30 17.52 -25.68 28.09
C ILE A 30 16.34 -25.51 27.14
N SER A 31 15.36 -26.40 27.25
CA SER A 31 14.06 -26.24 26.63
C SER A 31 13.36 -25.08 27.32
N VAL A 32 13.46 -23.90 26.71
CA VAL A 32 12.53 -22.79 26.95
C VAL A 32 11.17 -23.30 26.44
N ASP A 33 10.14 -23.28 27.29
CA ASP A 33 8.77 -23.47 26.82
C ASP A 33 8.53 -22.49 25.65
N PRO A 34 8.00 -22.90 24.50
CA PRO A 34 7.75 -21.98 23.40
C PRO A 34 6.86 -20.86 23.94
N GLY A 35 7.29 -19.61 23.83
CA GLY A 35 6.45 -18.48 24.24
C GLY A 35 5.17 -18.45 23.41
N ASP A 36 4.17 -17.75 23.93
CA ASP A 36 3.05 -17.33 23.10
C ASP A 36 3.60 -16.62 21.85
N LEU A 37 3.11 -17.02 20.67
CA LEU A 37 3.54 -16.46 19.40
C LEU A 37 3.29 -14.95 19.35
N LYS A 38 2.20 -14.49 19.97
CA LYS A 38 1.84 -13.08 20.08
C LYS A 38 2.93 -12.28 20.79
N ASP A 39 3.35 -12.77 21.97
CA ASP A 39 4.45 -12.18 22.75
C ASP A 39 5.79 -12.22 22.01
N GLU A 40 6.11 -13.34 21.38
CA GLU A 40 7.35 -13.50 20.61
C GLU A 40 7.42 -12.51 19.45
N LEU A 41 6.31 -12.32 18.72
CA LEU A 41 6.23 -11.39 17.60
C LEU A 41 6.27 -9.94 18.08
N LEU A 42 5.53 -9.60 19.15
CA LEU A 42 5.54 -8.26 19.76
C LEU A 42 6.96 -7.87 20.18
N GLN A 43 7.62 -8.71 20.99
CA GLN A 43 8.99 -8.45 21.43
C GLN A 43 9.97 -8.36 20.26
N ALA A 44 9.80 -9.19 19.23
CA ALA A 44 10.67 -9.14 18.06
C ALA A 44 10.55 -7.81 17.30
N ILE A 45 9.35 -7.23 17.22
CA ILE A 45 9.11 -5.94 16.57
C ILE A 45 9.58 -4.79 17.46
N GLU A 46 9.26 -4.80 18.75
CA GLU A 46 9.62 -3.72 19.69
C GLU A 46 11.13 -3.58 19.90
N ASN A 47 11.87 -4.69 19.81
CA ASN A 47 13.33 -4.69 19.88
C ASN A 47 14.01 -4.10 18.63
N ILE A 48 13.26 -3.84 17.55
CA ILE A 48 13.76 -3.11 16.38
C ILE A 48 13.70 -1.61 16.70
N GLN A 49 14.77 -1.10 17.31
CA GLN A 49 14.91 0.32 17.64
C GLN A 49 16.19 0.92 17.07
N VAL A 50 16.16 2.23 16.83
CA VAL A 50 17.31 3.07 16.51
C VAL A 50 17.28 4.27 17.43
N ASP A 51 18.44 4.82 17.78
CA ASP A 51 18.54 5.97 18.69
C ASP A 51 17.66 7.16 18.23
N GLY A 52 16.69 7.56 19.05
CA GLY A 52 15.80 8.71 18.82
C GLY A 52 14.89 9.00 20.02
N THR A 53 14.43 10.24 20.19
CA THR A 53 13.50 10.65 21.26
C THR A 53 12.26 11.34 20.68
N PHE A 54 11.10 11.25 21.36
CA PHE A 54 9.85 11.91 20.92
C PHE A 54 9.92 13.44 20.98
N ALA A 55 10.73 13.94 21.91
CA ALA A 55 11.00 15.35 22.10
C ALA A 55 12.40 15.56 22.65
N SER A 56 12.96 16.75 22.45
CA SER A 56 14.19 17.15 23.11
C SER A 56 14.31 18.67 23.19
N SER A 57 15.26 19.12 24.02
CA SER A 57 15.65 20.52 24.08
C SER A 57 17.16 20.65 24.19
N ALA A 58 17.69 21.76 23.68
CA ALA A 58 19.12 22.03 23.70
C ALA A 58 19.39 23.52 23.94
N ALA A 59 20.46 23.81 24.67
CA ALA A 59 21.03 25.14 24.69
C ALA A 59 21.65 25.43 23.31
N VAL A 60 21.36 26.60 22.75
CA VAL A 60 21.95 27.02 21.47
C VAL A 60 22.89 28.18 21.70
N ASN A 61 24.11 28.07 21.21
CA ASN A 61 25.12 29.11 21.38
C ASN A 61 25.17 30.00 20.13
N ARG A 62 25.03 31.32 20.32
CA ARG A 62 25.29 32.36 19.30
C ARG A 62 24.34 32.34 18.09
N LEU A 63 23.07 32.00 18.26
CA LEU A 63 22.08 32.31 17.23
C LEU A 63 21.87 33.82 17.18
N SER A 64 22.05 34.43 16.02
CA SER A 64 21.73 35.84 15.82
C SER A 64 20.73 35.89 14.68
N ALA A 65 19.48 36.25 14.97
CA ALA A 65 18.44 36.29 13.96
C ALA A 65 18.35 37.67 13.27
N GLY A 66 18.91 38.71 13.91
CA GLY A 66 18.81 40.09 13.42
C GLY A 66 17.35 40.51 13.21
N VAL A 67 16.51 40.38 14.25
CA VAL A 67 15.07 40.58 14.11
C VAL A 67 14.75 42.05 13.87
N PHE A 68 14.05 42.32 12.78
CA PHE A 68 13.45 43.62 12.49
C PHE A 68 11.94 43.49 12.43
N VAL A 69 11.21 44.32 13.18
CA VAL A 69 9.74 44.32 13.19
C VAL A 69 9.23 45.56 12.46
N HIS A 70 8.33 45.38 11.50
CA HIS A 70 7.75 46.49 10.75
C HIS A 70 7.01 47.46 11.69
N GLY A 71 7.42 48.73 11.68
CA GLY A 71 6.85 49.77 12.55
C GLY A 71 7.46 49.85 13.95
N VAL A 72 8.42 49.00 14.30
CA VAL A 72 9.23 49.11 15.54
C VAL A 72 10.69 49.37 15.21
N GLY A 73 11.27 48.63 14.26
CA GLY A 73 12.68 48.71 13.89
C GLY A 73 13.48 47.46 14.28
N ASP A 74 14.80 47.60 14.37
CA ASP A 74 15.70 46.53 14.81
C ASP A 74 15.52 46.25 16.32
N ILE A 75 15.33 44.98 16.66
CA ILE A 75 15.09 44.53 18.03
C ILE A 75 16.40 44.11 18.70
N ALA A 76 16.65 44.64 19.89
CA ALA A 76 17.84 44.30 20.67
C ALA A 76 17.74 42.87 21.21
N MET A 77 18.90 42.22 21.33
CA MET A 77 19.05 40.89 21.94
C MET A 77 20.09 40.99 23.06
N PRO A 78 19.74 40.83 24.35
CA PRO A 78 18.42 40.46 24.87
C PRO A 78 17.30 41.48 24.67
N LEU A 79 16.06 40.99 24.55
CA LEU A 79 14.85 41.79 24.42
C LEU A 79 14.68 42.72 25.63
N THR A 80 14.42 43.99 25.37
CA THR A 80 14.12 44.98 26.40
C THR A 80 12.61 45.08 26.61
N GLU A 81 12.18 45.38 27.84
CA GLU A 81 10.77 45.60 28.16
C GLU A 81 10.12 46.66 27.25
N PHE A 82 10.84 47.77 26.99
CA PHE A 82 10.36 48.81 26.08
C PHE A 82 10.06 48.28 24.67
N GLN A 83 10.97 47.49 24.09
CA GLN A 83 10.75 46.90 22.77
C GLN A 83 9.71 45.78 22.79
N ALA A 84 9.62 45.00 23.87
CA ALA A 84 8.57 44.00 24.04
C ALA A 84 7.18 44.65 23.99
N CYS A 85 6.96 45.74 24.73
CA CYS A 85 5.71 46.51 24.67
C CYS A 85 5.42 47.06 23.27
N GLN A 86 6.45 47.57 22.56
CA GLN A 86 6.28 48.06 21.19
C GLN A 86 5.88 46.94 20.22
N MET A 87 6.46 45.74 20.37
CA MET A 87 6.11 44.57 19.56
C MET A 87 4.70 44.06 19.89
N ILE A 88 4.33 43.99 21.17
CA ILE A 88 2.98 43.61 21.62
C ILE A 88 1.93 44.55 21.03
N ALA A 89 2.21 45.86 20.98
CA ALA A 89 1.31 46.84 20.35
C ALA A 89 1.13 46.66 18.83
N LYS A 90 1.97 45.84 18.18
CA LYS A 90 1.85 45.44 16.76
C LYS A 90 1.39 43.99 16.58
N ALA A 91 1.41 43.21 17.66
CA ALA A 91 0.98 41.83 17.68
C ALA A 91 -0.55 41.76 17.77
N ARG A 92 -1.10 40.59 17.44
CA ARG A 92 -2.47 40.24 17.81
C ARG A 92 -2.44 39.21 18.93
N GLN A 93 -3.54 39.11 19.66
CA GLN A 93 -3.70 38.00 20.57
C GLN A 93 -3.79 36.69 19.78
N ALA A 94 -3.07 35.68 20.24
CA ALA A 94 -2.94 34.45 19.51
C ALA A 94 -4.21 33.59 19.67
N PRO A 95 -4.89 33.22 18.57
CA PRO A 95 -6.07 32.39 18.66
C PRO A 95 -5.71 30.92 18.93
N TYR A 96 -6.70 30.13 19.30
CA TYR A 96 -6.64 28.66 19.31
C TYR A 96 -7.80 28.08 18.49
N GLY A 97 -7.70 26.81 18.08
CA GLY A 97 -8.72 26.12 17.30
C GLY A 97 -9.68 25.34 18.20
N LYS A 98 -11.00 25.54 18.03
CA LYS A 98 -12.06 24.66 18.56
C LYS A 98 -12.82 24.07 17.37
N GLY A 99 -12.47 22.84 16.97
CA GLY A 99 -13.01 22.23 15.74
C GLY A 99 -12.61 22.99 14.47
N SER A 100 -13.60 23.47 13.71
CA SER A 100 -13.40 24.30 12.50
C SER A 100 -13.29 25.81 12.77
N GLU A 101 -13.47 26.24 14.02
CA GLU A 101 -13.48 27.66 14.40
C GLU A 101 -12.14 28.09 15.02
N THR A 102 -11.75 29.34 14.75
CA THR A 102 -10.57 29.99 15.32
C THR A 102 -11.03 31.04 16.33
N ILE A 103 -10.91 30.75 17.62
CA ILE A 103 -11.46 31.55 18.72
C ILE A 103 -10.30 32.12 19.56
N VAL A 104 -10.50 33.30 20.14
CA VAL A 104 -9.59 33.90 21.11
C VAL A 104 -10.19 33.71 22.50
N ASP A 105 -9.60 32.82 23.30
CA ASP A 105 -9.94 32.63 24.72
C ASP A 105 -8.66 32.73 25.57
N THR A 106 -8.61 33.75 26.43
CA THR A 106 -7.51 34.00 27.36
C THR A 106 -7.34 32.92 28.42
N SER A 107 -8.39 32.16 28.75
CA SER A 107 -8.34 31.06 29.73
C SER A 107 -7.56 29.86 29.19
N VAL A 108 -7.57 29.67 27.87
CA VAL A 108 -6.88 28.57 27.16
C VAL A 108 -5.51 29.02 26.67
N ARG A 109 -5.44 30.22 26.07
CA ARG A 109 -4.22 30.77 25.48
C ARG A 109 -4.20 32.29 25.61
N ASN A 110 -3.27 32.77 26.44
CA ASN A 110 -3.01 34.20 26.58
C ASN A 110 -1.58 34.49 26.12
N THR A 111 -1.38 34.72 24.83
CA THR A 111 -0.05 34.96 24.22
C THR A 111 -0.19 35.92 23.05
N TRP A 112 0.83 36.73 22.79
CA TRP A 112 0.87 37.64 21.63
C TRP A 112 1.59 36.98 20.46
N GLU A 113 1.04 37.08 19.25
CA GLU A 113 1.66 36.56 18.03
C GLU A 113 1.84 37.62 16.93
N LEU A 114 2.95 37.45 16.20
CA LEU A 114 3.27 38.20 14.98
C LEU A 114 3.45 37.21 13.83
N ASP A 115 2.75 37.46 12.73
CA ASP A 115 2.84 36.66 11.50
C ASP A 115 4.18 36.92 10.77
N PRO A 116 4.70 35.98 9.96
CA PRO A 116 5.97 36.14 9.25
C PRO A 116 6.05 37.36 8.33
N GLY A 117 4.91 37.87 7.84
CA GLY A 117 4.85 39.11 7.05
C GLY A 117 5.03 40.40 7.87
N GLN A 118 5.10 40.32 9.20
CA GLN A 118 5.24 41.48 10.09
C GLN A 118 6.68 41.73 10.56
N PHE A 119 7.61 40.80 10.28
CA PHE A 119 8.99 40.90 10.70
C PHE A 119 9.95 40.22 9.72
N GLU A 120 11.23 40.58 9.82
CA GLU A 120 12.32 40.04 9.01
C GLU A 120 13.41 39.50 9.93
N LEU A 121 14.07 38.42 9.49
CA LEU A 121 15.28 37.89 10.11
C LEU A 121 16.46 38.28 9.21
N ARG A 122 17.16 39.37 9.58
CA ARG A 122 18.12 40.04 8.70
C ARG A 122 19.54 39.54 8.81
N ASP A 123 19.84 38.71 9.79
CA ASP A 123 21.18 38.13 9.91
C ASP A 123 21.41 37.13 8.76
N PRO A 124 22.39 37.34 7.87
CA PRO A 124 22.64 36.47 6.74
C PRO A 124 23.08 35.05 7.16
N THR A 125 23.52 34.87 8.41
CA THR A 125 23.94 33.57 8.94
C THR A 125 22.78 32.72 9.45
N TRP A 126 21.59 33.32 9.66
CA TRP A 126 20.44 32.66 10.27
C TRP A 126 20.04 31.37 9.56
N ILE A 127 19.94 31.41 8.23
CA ILE A 127 19.54 30.24 7.42
C ILE A 127 20.55 29.09 7.57
N ALA A 128 21.86 29.39 7.55
CA ALA A 128 22.90 28.38 7.72
C ALA A 128 22.88 27.78 9.14
N GLN A 129 22.65 28.61 10.16
CA GLN A 129 22.52 28.16 11.55
C GLN A 129 21.28 27.27 11.74
N LEU A 130 20.14 27.66 11.17
CA LEU A 130 18.91 26.88 11.20
C LEU A 130 19.08 25.52 10.52
N GLN A 131 19.80 25.46 9.39
CA GLN A 131 20.12 24.19 8.73
C GLN A 131 21.00 23.26 9.58
N ILE A 132 21.96 23.80 10.35
CA ILE A 132 22.76 23.00 11.30
C ILE A 132 21.86 22.47 12.41
N LEU A 133 20.96 23.32 12.94
CA LEU A 133 20.00 22.92 13.95
C LEU A 133 19.06 21.82 13.43
N CYS A 134 18.52 21.94 12.22
CA CYS A 134 17.71 20.90 11.59
C CYS A 134 18.44 19.56 11.47
N LYS A 135 19.76 19.54 11.22
CA LYS A 135 20.53 18.28 11.22
C LYS A 135 20.64 17.66 12.61
N GLN A 136 20.76 18.48 13.66
CA GLN A 136 20.76 18.01 15.04
C GLN A 136 19.39 17.47 15.42
N VAL A 137 18.32 18.22 15.10
CA VAL A 137 16.93 17.79 15.28
C VAL A 137 16.67 16.47 14.58
N ALA A 138 17.10 16.32 13.32
CA ALA A 138 16.96 15.06 12.58
C ALA A 138 17.61 13.89 13.31
N LYS A 139 18.85 14.08 13.77
CA LYS A 139 19.58 13.06 14.50
C LYS A 139 18.90 12.71 15.83
N THR A 140 18.48 13.71 16.60
CA THR A 140 17.90 13.51 17.93
C THR A 140 16.51 12.87 17.88
N LEU A 141 15.69 13.24 16.89
CA LEU A 141 14.38 12.64 16.69
C LEU A 141 14.42 11.30 15.94
N GLY A 142 15.60 10.81 15.51
CA GLY A 142 15.72 9.56 14.74
C GLY A 142 15.23 9.67 13.29
N ILE A 143 15.21 10.88 12.72
CA ILE A 143 14.71 11.16 11.37
C ILE A 143 15.81 10.94 10.33
N ASN A 144 15.54 10.03 9.39
CA ASN A 144 16.41 9.72 8.28
C ASN A 144 16.02 10.51 7.03
N GLY A 145 16.39 11.80 6.98
CA GLY A 145 16.12 12.66 5.83
C GLY A 145 16.50 14.11 6.06
N THR A 146 16.40 14.92 5.01
CA THR A 146 16.59 16.37 5.11
C THR A 146 15.31 17.01 5.66
N ILE A 147 15.43 17.67 6.81
CA ILE A 147 14.34 18.44 7.41
C ILE A 147 14.36 19.87 6.86
N LYS A 148 13.20 20.35 6.43
CA LYS A 148 12.94 21.76 6.17
C LYS A 148 12.23 22.37 7.38
N ALA A 149 12.75 23.48 7.90
CA ALA A 149 12.08 24.29 8.90
C ALA A 149 11.44 25.52 8.23
N GLU A 150 10.12 25.63 8.28
CA GLU A 150 9.36 26.74 7.72
C GLU A 150 8.87 27.66 8.85
N LEU A 151 9.23 28.94 8.79
CA LEU A 151 8.87 29.91 9.82
C LEU A 151 7.36 30.09 9.87
N TYR A 152 6.75 29.74 11.01
CA TYR A 152 5.32 29.84 11.19
C TYR A 152 4.92 31.16 11.84
N LYS A 153 5.49 31.49 13.01
CA LYS A 153 5.15 32.71 13.75
C LYS A 153 6.17 33.06 14.82
N MET A 154 6.08 34.29 15.30
CA MET A 154 6.82 34.76 16.48
C MET A 154 5.85 34.97 17.64
N LEU A 155 6.21 34.48 18.83
CA LEU A 155 5.38 34.57 20.02
C LEU A 155 6.08 35.35 21.14
N ILE A 156 5.31 36.18 21.85
CA ILE A 156 5.74 36.90 23.04
C ILE A 156 4.78 36.54 24.18
N TYR A 157 5.35 35.97 25.23
CA TYR A 157 4.67 35.63 26.47
C TYR A 157 5.07 36.64 27.52
N GLU A 158 4.12 37.44 27.99
CA GLU A 158 4.30 38.34 29.13
C GLU A 158 3.93 37.64 30.45
N LYS A 159 4.04 38.33 31.58
CA LYS A 159 3.65 37.77 32.88
C LYS A 159 2.20 37.26 32.86
N GLY A 160 2.00 36.01 33.28
CA GLY A 160 0.72 35.31 33.30
C GLY A 160 0.38 34.60 31.99
N ALA A 161 1.10 34.88 30.89
CA ALA A 161 0.89 34.22 29.61
C ALA A 161 1.18 32.73 29.69
N MET A 162 0.28 31.92 29.14
CA MET A 162 0.31 30.46 29.14
C MET A 162 -0.40 29.89 27.92
N PHE A 163 -0.27 28.57 27.72
CA PHE A 163 -1.07 27.82 26.76
C PHE A 163 -1.34 26.43 27.34
N LYS A 164 -2.62 26.07 27.52
CA LYS A 164 -3.05 24.75 27.99
C LYS A 164 -2.56 23.62 27.07
N ALA A 165 -2.58 22.39 27.59
CA ALA A 165 -2.18 21.18 26.87
C ALA A 165 -2.94 21.04 25.54
N HIS A 166 -2.20 20.82 24.46
CA HIS A 166 -2.74 20.60 23.13
C HIS A 166 -1.72 19.89 22.24
N THR A 167 -2.20 19.37 21.12
CA THR A 167 -1.39 18.69 20.11
C THR A 167 -1.33 19.55 18.84
N ASP A 168 -0.20 19.52 18.15
CA ASP A 168 -0.04 20.32 16.93
C ASP A 168 -0.82 19.69 15.77
N THR A 169 -1.47 20.55 14.98
CA THR A 169 -2.13 20.11 13.74
C THR A 169 -1.25 20.42 12.55
N GLU A 170 -1.23 19.53 11.55
CA GLU A 170 -0.49 19.73 10.31
C GLU A 170 -0.90 21.04 9.63
N LYS A 171 0.07 21.93 9.41
CA LYS A 171 -0.13 23.25 8.78
C LYS A 171 0.40 23.35 7.36
N ILE A 172 1.36 22.49 7.02
CA ILE A 172 1.99 22.42 5.70
C ILE A 172 2.12 20.96 5.30
N PRO A 173 2.04 20.62 3.99
CA PRO A 173 2.19 19.24 3.54
C PRO A 173 3.51 18.61 4.01
N GLY A 174 3.42 17.46 4.67
CA GLY A 174 4.59 16.72 5.15
C GLY A 174 5.17 17.25 6.46
N MET A 175 4.42 18.08 7.19
CA MET A 175 4.78 18.50 8.55
C MET A 175 4.73 17.28 9.48
N PHE A 176 5.82 17.05 10.20
CA PHE A 176 5.89 15.97 11.19
C PHE A 176 6.11 16.48 12.61
N GLY A 177 6.49 17.75 12.79
CA GLY A 177 6.76 18.29 14.11
C GLY A 177 6.99 19.79 14.15
N THR A 178 7.37 20.26 15.33
CA THR A 178 7.53 21.69 15.64
C THR A 178 8.93 21.93 16.20
N LEU A 179 9.53 23.06 15.81
CA LEU A 179 10.76 23.59 16.40
C LEU A 179 10.48 24.98 16.97
N VAL A 180 10.74 25.14 18.26
CA VAL A 180 10.68 26.42 18.96
C VAL A 180 12.08 26.88 19.30
N VAL A 181 12.47 28.04 18.77
CA VAL A 181 13.75 28.70 19.08
C VAL A 181 13.48 29.86 20.04
N CYS A 182 14.02 29.76 21.25
CA CYS A 182 13.95 30.82 22.25
C CYS A 182 15.04 31.86 21.99
N LEU A 183 14.61 33.08 21.65
CA LEU A 183 15.48 34.22 21.43
C LEU A 183 15.89 34.85 22.78
N PRO A 184 17.03 35.56 22.83
CA PRO A 184 17.50 36.19 24.07
C PRO A 184 16.46 37.10 24.70
N SER A 185 15.95 36.71 25.88
CA SER A 185 15.06 37.52 26.69
C SER A 185 15.03 37.02 28.13
N THR A 186 15.15 37.93 29.10
CA THR A 186 15.10 37.57 30.52
C THR A 186 13.67 37.29 30.95
N HIS A 187 13.42 36.10 31.50
CA HIS A 187 12.12 35.67 32.01
C HIS A 187 12.26 34.55 33.06
N GLN A 188 11.18 34.28 33.80
CA GLN A 188 11.01 33.13 34.69
C GLN A 188 9.65 32.46 34.42
N GLY A 189 9.55 31.16 34.67
CA GLY A 189 8.39 30.36 34.23
C GLY A 189 8.36 30.23 32.71
N GLY A 190 7.20 29.90 32.13
CA GLY A 190 7.11 29.67 30.69
C GLY A 190 7.70 28.33 30.22
N ASP A 191 7.83 27.38 31.14
CA ASP A 191 8.36 26.05 30.83
C ASP A 191 7.39 25.30 29.92
N VAL A 192 7.95 24.54 28.96
CA VAL A 192 7.14 23.73 28.04
C VAL A 192 7.17 22.30 28.53
N VAL A 193 6.00 21.73 28.83
CA VAL A 193 5.88 20.31 29.21
C VAL A 193 5.42 19.56 27.97
N LEU A 194 6.20 18.54 27.59
CA LEU A 194 5.97 17.70 26.41
C LEU A 194 5.64 16.30 26.90
N ARG A 195 4.51 15.73 26.47
CA ARG A 195 4.01 14.42 26.90
C ARG A 195 3.70 13.53 25.70
N HIS A 196 4.14 12.28 25.76
CA HIS A 196 3.90 11.28 24.73
C HIS A 196 4.04 9.88 25.34
N ASN A 197 3.04 9.00 25.13
CA ASN A 197 3.00 7.61 25.61
C ASN A 197 3.44 7.45 27.08
N GLY A 198 2.81 8.20 27.98
CA GLY A 198 3.10 8.18 29.43
C GLY A 198 4.44 8.82 29.85
N GLN A 199 5.30 9.21 28.91
CA GLN A 199 6.56 9.89 29.19
C GLN A 199 6.39 11.41 29.15
N ALA A 200 7.14 12.12 30.01
CA ALA A 200 7.14 13.58 30.06
C ALA A 200 8.55 14.16 29.96
N HIS A 201 8.72 15.21 29.17
CA HIS A 201 9.94 15.98 29.04
C HIS A 201 9.65 17.46 29.28
N VAL A 202 10.30 18.06 30.27
CA VAL A 202 10.12 19.47 30.64
C VAL A 202 11.26 20.31 30.07
N PHE A 203 10.92 21.29 29.24
CA PHE A 203 11.84 22.28 28.71
C PHE A 203 11.78 23.58 29.51
N ALA A 204 12.77 23.75 30.40
CA ALA A 204 12.94 24.94 31.22
C ALA A 204 13.64 26.07 30.44
N SER A 205 12.89 26.76 29.58
CA SER A 205 13.43 27.74 28.62
C SER A 205 14.16 28.94 29.26
N SER A 206 13.82 29.26 30.51
CA SER A 206 14.45 30.33 31.30
C SER A 206 15.88 30.00 31.80
N THR A 207 16.31 28.74 31.73
CA THR A 207 17.61 28.27 32.26
C THR A 207 18.80 28.71 31.39
N TYR A 208 18.55 29.00 30.11
CA TYR A 208 19.59 29.32 29.13
C TYR A 208 19.31 30.66 28.47
N ALA A 209 20.37 31.41 28.12
CA ALA A 209 20.23 32.68 27.40
C ALA A 209 19.61 32.52 26.00
N GLN A 210 19.85 31.36 25.37
CA GLN A 210 19.22 30.90 24.14
C GLN A 210 19.08 29.39 24.20
N SER A 211 17.97 28.91 23.69
CA SER A 211 17.64 27.50 23.71
C SER A 211 16.66 27.18 22.59
N CYS A 212 16.53 25.90 22.28
CA CYS A 212 15.48 25.42 21.40
C CYS A 212 14.86 24.17 21.99
N ALA A 213 13.60 23.93 21.65
CA ALA A 213 12.91 22.68 21.88
C ALA A 213 12.23 22.24 20.60
N PHE A 214 12.13 20.94 20.42
CA PHE A 214 11.52 20.35 19.24
C PHE A 214 10.87 19.00 19.59
N TRP A 215 9.77 18.70 18.92
CA TRP A 215 8.92 17.54 19.17
C TRP A 215 8.13 17.16 17.92
N TYR A 216 7.60 15.95 17.88
CA TYR A 216 6.66 15.49 16.85
C TYR A 216 5.27 16.11 17.03
N SER A 217 4.50 16.27 15.95
CA SER A 217 3.22 16.99 16.00
C SER A 217 2.18 16.34 16.90
N ASP A 218 2.28 15.02 17.11
CA ASP A 218 1.44 14.18 17.97
C ASP A 218 1.81 14.27 19.46
N VAL A 219 2.91 14.93 19.80
CA VAL A 219 3.28 15.18 21.20
C VAL A 219 2.36 16.25 21.79
N SER A 220 1.63 15.87 22.84
CA SER A 220 0.85 16.80 23.65
C SER A 220 1.78 17.76 24.38
N HIS A 221 1.51 19.06 24.28
CA HIS A 221 2.35 20.08 24.87
C HIS A 221 1.58 21.21 25.53
N GLU A 222 2.09 21.68 26.66
CA GLU A 222 1.59 22.84 27.40
C GLU A 222 2.72 23.83 27.68
N VAL A 223 2.38 25.12 27.74
CA VAL A 223 3.28 26.18 28.20
C VAL A 223 2.78 26.69 29.54
N LEU A 224 3.55 26.42 30.60
CA LEU A 224 3.24 26.89 31.94
C LEU A 224 3.32 28.42 32.04
N PRO A 225 2.62 29.05 33.01
CA PRO A 225 2.60 30.51 33.12
C PRO A 225 3.99 31.14 33.28
N VAL A 226 4.23 32.23 32.54
CA VAL A 226 5.41 33.09 32.77
C VAL A 226 5.19 33.89 34.06
N THR A 227 6.13 33.81 35.00
CA THR A 227 6.00 34.46 36.32
C THR A 227 6.66 35.84 36.35
N SER A 228 7.67 36.08 35.50
CA SER A 228 8.30 37.40 35.32
C SER A 228 9.00 37.52 33.96
N GLY A 229 9.16 38.76 33.47
CA GLY A 229 9.84 39.07 32.21
C GLY A 229 9.03 38.69 30.96
N TYR A 230 9.72 38.51 29.84
CA TYR A 230 9.10 38.17 28.56
C TYR A 230 9.77 36.94 27.95
N ARG A 231 9.01 35.88 27.68
CA ARG A 231 9.52 34.75 26.89
C ARG A 231 9.26 35.04 25.41
N TRP A 232 10.33 35.05 24.61
CA TRP A 232 10.30 35.45 23.22
C TRP A 232 10.80 34.33 22.32
N VAL A 233 9.95 33.83 21.42
CA VAL A 233 10.27 32.63 20.63
C VAL A 233 9.87 32.75 19.15
N LEU A 234 10.59 32.03 18.30
CA LEU A 234 10.23 31.76 16.92
C LEU A 234 9.77 30.29 16.81
N THR A 235 8.60 30.07 16.21
CA THR A 235 8.04 28.74 15.97
C THR A 235 8.17 28.39 14.50
N TYR A 236 8.69 27.19 14.23
CA TYR A 236 8.88 26.64 12.89
C TYR A 236 8.11 25.32 12.75
N ASN A 237 7.44 25.14 11.62
CA ASN A 237 6.90 23.85 11.21
C ASN A 237 8.05 23.03 10.59
N LEU A 238 8.29 21.84 11.10
CA LEU A 238 9.28 20.91 10.57
C LEU A 238 8.61 19.96 9.56
N ALA A 239 9.12 19.94 8.33
CA ALA A 239 8.62 19.08 7.27
C ALA A 239 9.75 18.27 6.61
N LEU A 240 9.42 17.09 6.11
CA LEU A 240 10.33 16.26 5.33
C LEU A 240 10.36 16.76 3.89
N ASP A 241 11.56 16.92 3.31
CA ASP A 241 11.67 17.27 1.88
C ASP A 241 11.22 16.07 1.01
N PRO A 242 10.08 16.16 0.29
CA PRO A 242 9.55 15.05 -0.50
C PRO A 242 10.38 14.74 -1.74
N THR A 243 11.33 15.61 -2.11
CA THR A 243 12.10 15.50 -3.35
C THR A 243 13.42 14.72 -3.20
N GLN A 244 13.81 14.36 -1.96
CA GLN A 244 15.06 13.64 -1.71
C GLN A 244 14.82 12.19 -1.29
N PRO A 245 15.48 11.20 -1.92
CA PRO A 245 15.41 9.82 -1.49
C PRO A 245 16.02 9.68 -0.09
N ARG A 246 15.28 9.07 0.84
CA ARG A 246 15.76 8.75 2.18
C ARG A 246 16.79 7.61 2.13
N PRO A 247 17.69 7.48 3.12
CA PRO A 247 18.70 6.43 3.14
C PRO A 247 18.05 5.04 3.12
N SER A 248 18.32 4.29 2.06
CA SER A 248 17.85 2.92 1.80
C SER A 248 18.91 1.87 2.21
N ALA A 249 18.45 0.74 2.76
CA ALA A 249 19.18 -0.52 3.03
C ALA A 249 20.39 -0.51 4.00
N SER A 250 21.15 0.57 4.12
CA SER A 250 22.35 0.62 4.99
C SER A 250 22.00 0.65 6.48
N LEU A 251 20.84 1.19 6.86
CA LEU A 251 20.38 1.26 8.25
C LEU A 251 19.99 -0.13 8.79
N LEU A 252 19.37 -0.97 7.95
CA LEU A 252 18.88 -2.30 8.33
C LEU A 252 19.99 -3.34 8.44
N SER A 253 21.11 -3.11 7.77
CA SER A 253 22.31 -3.96 7.92
C SER A 253 22.88 -3.98 9.34
N GLN A 254 22.49 -3.04 10.20
CA GLN A 254 22.90 -2.95 11.60
C GLN A 254 21.84 -3.50 12.58
N ILE A 255 20.63 -3.80 12.10
CA ILE A 255 19.50 -4.24 12.92
C ILE A 255 19.44 -5.76 12.92
N ASN A 256 19.33 -6.36 14.11
CA ASN A 256 19.18 -7.80 14.23
C ASN A 256 17.72 -8.21 13.97
N THR A 257 17.40 -8.55 12.72
CA THR A 257 16.05 -9.04 12.34
C THR A 257 15.87 -10.56 12.52
N GLN A 258 16.85 -11.27 13.11
CA GLN A 258 16.73 -12.72 13.30
C GLN A 258 15.56 -13.16 14.18
N PRO A 259 15.27 -12.51 15.33
CA PRO A 259 14.13 -12.89 16.17
C PRO A 259 12.80 -12.78 15.40
N LEU A 260 12.62 -11.67 14.66
CA LEU A 260 11.45 -11.46 13.81
C LEU A 260 11.30 -12.56 12.76
N ARG A 261 12.39 -12.92 12.07
CA ARG A 261 12.37 -14.01 11.10
C ARG A 261 12.01 -15.36 11.76
N GLN A 262 12.48 -15.63 12.96
CA GLN A 262 12.18 -16.88 13.67
C GLN A 262 10.69 -16.96 14.04
N ALA A 263 10.12 -15.89 14.60
CA ALA A 263 8.70 -15.81 14.93
C ALA A 263 7.82 -15.99 13.68
N LEU A 264 8.13 -15.28 12.58
CA LEU A 264 7.39 -15.41 11.31
C LEU A 264 7.44 -16.84 10.73
N ASN A 265 8.61 -17.51 10.79
CA ASN A 265 8.70 -18.90 10.30
C ASN A 265 7.98 -19.90 11.21
N ARG A 266 7.97 -19.67 12.53
CA ARG A 266 7.20 -20.48 13.49
C ARG A 266 5.70 -20.36 13.20
N TRP A 267 5.20 -19.13 13.02
CA TRP A 267 3.82 -18.87 12.65
C TRP A 267 3.41 -19.56 11.34
N LEU A 268 4.23 -19.44 10.30
CA LEU A 268 3.97 -20.06 8.99
C LEU A 268 4.10 -21.59 8.99
N ALA A 269 4.76 -22.17 9.98
CA ALA A 269 4.87 -23.63 10.12
C ALA A 269 3.61 -24.26 10.73
N GLU A 270 2.76 -23.46 11.38
CA GLU A 270 1.47 -23.89 11.88
C GLU A 270 0.46 -24.01 10.73
N ASP A 271 -0.36 -25.06 10.82
CA ASP A 271 -1.45 -25.30 9.87
C ASP A 271 -2.45 -24.14 9.96
N PRO A 272 -2.84 -23.51 8.84
CA PRO A 272 -3.76 -22.37 8.84
C PRO A 272 -5.05 -22.61 9.63
N GLU A 273 -5.59 -23.83 9.61
CA GLU A 273 -6.82 -24.17 10.34
C GLU A 273 -6.65 -24.22 11.87
N ASN A 274 -5.41 -24.30 12.35
CA ASN A 274 -5.08 -24.40 13.78
C ASN A 274 -4.43 -23.13 14.35
N ARG A 275 -4.21 -22.09 13.53
CA ARG A 275 -3.67 -20.81 14.01
C ARG A 275 -4.72 -20.13 14.89
N GLU A 276 -4.29 -19.67 16.06
CA GLU A 276 -5.16 -18.89 16.96
C GLU A 276 -5.55 -17.55 16.31
N ASN A 277 -4.58 -16.87 15.70
CA ASN A 277 -4.80 -15.66 14.91
C ASN A 277 -4.30 -15.84 13.47
N GLU A 278 -5.15 -15.42 12.53
CA GLU A 278 -4.85 -15.49 11.10
C GLU A 278 -3.96 -14.34 10.62
N TYR A 279 -4.03 -13.19 11.28
CA TYR A 279 -3.22 -12.00 11.00
C TYR A 279 -3.05 -11.20 12.29
N PHE A 280 -2.07 -10.29 12.31
CA PHE A 280 -1.79 -9.47 13.49
C PHE A 280 -1.73 -7.98 13.15
N TYR A 281 -2.20 -7.15 14.08
CA TYR A 281 -2.01 -5.71 14.09
C TYR A 281 -0.97 -5.33 15.13
N HIS A 282 0.05 -4.57 14.73
CA HIS A 282 1.00 -3.96 15.67
C HIS A 282 0.79 -2.46 15.70
N VAL A 283 0.53 -1.91 16.89
CA VAL A 283 0.36 -0.47 17.12
C VAL A 283 1.66 0.28 16.81
N LEU A 284 1.52 1.37 16.04
CA LEU A 284 2.61 2.28 15.73
C LEU A 284 2.75 3.34 16.83
N ASP A 285 3.97 3.81 17.06
CA ASP A 285 4.29 4.75 18.14
C ASP A 285 3.69 6.14 17.92
N HIS A 286 3.40 6.52 16.67
CA HIS A 286 2.96 7.87 16.29
C HIS A 286 1.55 7.87 15.67
N ASP A 287 0.91 9.04 15.71
CA ASP A 287 -0.37 9.25 15.04
C ASP A 287 -0.20 9.51 13.54
N TYR A 288 -1.12 8.94 12.77
CA TYR A 288 -1.23 9.11 11.32
C TYR A 288 -2.68 9.35 10.90
N THR A 289 -2.85 10.10 9.81
CA THR A 289 -4.16 10.38 9.22
C THR A 289 -4.38 9.52 7.97
N GLU A 290 -5.64 9.38 7.53
CA GLU A 290 -5.97 8.68 6.26
C GLU A 290 -5.22 9.28 5.05
N ALA A 291 -4.92 10.58 5.07
CA ALA A 291 -4.24 11.27 3.97
C ALA A 291 -2.71 11.08 4.01
N SER A 292 -2.16 10.78 5.19
CA SER A 292 -0.72 10.74 5.40
C SER A 292 -0.18 9.33 5.64
N ILE A 293 -1.01 8.30 5.83
CA ILE A 293 -0.54 6.94 6.14
C ILE A 293 0.04 6.25 4.89
N SER A 294 1.37 6.09 4.88
CA SER A 294 2.13 5.35 3.88
C SER A 294 3.52 5.04 4.43
N LEU A 295 4.24 4.06 3.87
CA LEU A 295 5.61 3.75 4.29
C LEU A 295 6.52 4.98 4.24
N ASN A 296 6.36 5.82 3.22
CA ASN A 296 7.19 7.02 3.04
C ASN A 296 6.89 8.14 4.07
N ALA A 297 5.73 8.09 4.70
CA ALA A 297 5.29 9.07 5.68
C ALA A 297 5.51 8.63 7.14
N LEU A 298 5.83 7.36 7.37
CA LEU A 298 6.13 6.85 8.71
C LEU A 298 7.31 7.62 9.34
N LYS A 299 7.18 7.87 10.65
CA LYS A 299 8.10 8.64 11.49
C LYS A 299 8.99 7.67 12.28
N ALA A 300 10.25 8.07 12.49
CA ALA A 300 11.24 7.40 13.35
C ALA A 300 11.13 5.87 13.43
N HIS A 301 10.75 5.34 14.60
CA HIS A 301 10.73 3.90 14.90
C HIS A 301 9.73 3.16 14.01
N ASP A 302 8.57 3.74 13.72
CA ASP A 302 7.55 3.12 12.86
C ASP A 302 8.10 2.83 11.47
N LEU A 303 8.82 3.79 10.89
CA LEU A 303 9.45 3.61 9.58
C LEU A 303 10.43 2.44 9.60
N ILE A 304 11.22 2.32 10.68
CA ILE A 304 12.28 1.33 10.77
C ILE A 304 11.70 -0.07 11.02
N ARG A 305 10.72 -0.18 11.92
CA ARG A 305 10.00 -1.43 12.21
C ARG A 305 9.25 -1.92 10.98
N VAL A 306 8.48 -1.06 10.32
CA VAL A 306 7.73 -1.43 9.11
C VAL A 306 8.66 -1.73 7.94
N GLN A 307 9.78 -1.03 7.80
CA GLN A 307 10.77 -1.36 6.77
C GLN A 307 11.46 -2.70 7.04
N ALA A 308 11.77 -3.02 8.30
CA ALA A 308 12.32 -4.32 8.68
C ALA A 308 11.31 -5.46 8.43
N LEU A 309 10.03 -5.25 8.79
CA LEU A 309 8.92 -6.14 8.46
C LEU A 309 8.81 -6.33 6.95
N LYS A 310 8.78 -5.25 6.17
CA LYS A 310 8.74 -5.30 4.70
C LYS A 310 9.88 -6.16 4.13
N GLU A 311 11.11 -5.96 4.61
CA GLU A 311 12.27 -6.71 4.11
C GLU A 311 12.25 -8.19 4.50
N GLU A 312 11.83 -8.53 5.73
CA GLU A 312 11.73 -9.93 6.17
C GLU A 312 10.53 -10.65 5.54
N CYS A 313 9.36 -10.01 5.52
CA CYS A 313 8.14 -10.55 4.92
C CYS A 313 8.28 -10.72 3.41
N SER A 314 9.03 -9.85 2.70
CA SER A 314 9.27 -10.02 1.25
C SER A 314 9.99 -11.32 0.86
N LYS A 315 10.63 -12.00 1.83
CA LYS A 315 11.31 -13.29 1.64
C LYS A 315 10.40 -14.49 1.95
N LEU A 316 9.20 -14.23 2.47
CA LEU A 316 8.22 -15.20 2.95
C LEU A 316 6.87 -14.98 2.24
N PRO A 317 5.92 -15.92 2.31
CA PRO A 317 4.56 -15.71 1.81
C PRO A 317 3.73 -14.86 2.79
N VAL A 318 4.23 -13.68 3.16
CA VAL A 318 3.60 -12.76 4.12
C VAL A 318 3.57 -11.36 3.52
N ASP A 319 2.43 -10.71 3.66
CA ASP A 319 2.21 -9.34 3.26
C ASP A 319 2.10 -8.39 4.46
N VAL A 320 2.46 -7.14 4.21
CA VAL A 320 2.45 -6.07 5.20
C VAL A 320 1.61 -4.92 4.68
N TYR A 321 0.65 -4.47 5.48
CA TYR A 321 -0.22 -3.33 5.20
C TYR A 321 -0.13 -2.33 6.34
N LEU A 322 -0.70 -1.14 6.16
CA LEU A 322 -0.93 -0.19 7.25
C LEU A 322 -2.44 -0.03 7.43
N ALA A 323 -2.88 0.09 8.68
CA ALA A 323 -4.28 0.24 9.01
C ALA A 323 -4.49 1.41 9.97
N LEU A 324 -5.64 2.08 9.82
CA LEU A 324 -6.18 2.98 10.82
C LEU A 324 -7.34 2.28 11.50
N LEU A 325 -7.20 2.02 12.80
CA LEU A 325 -8.21 1.40 13.62
C LEU A 325 -9.06 2.49 14.29
N LYS A 326 -10.33 2.19 14.52
CA LYS A 326 -11.27 3.06 15.21
C LYS A 326 -12.02 2.23 16.25
N LYS A 327 -12.04 2.74 17.47
CA LYS A 327 -12.93 2.29 18.55
C LYS A 327 -13.98 3.36 18.81
N MET A 328 -15.23 2.95 18.95
CA MET A 328 -16.34 3.80 19.37
C MET A 328 -16.94 3.21 20.64
N GLU A 329 -17.12 4.04 21.67
CA GLU A 329 -17.82 3.67 22.89
C GLU A 329 -18.93 4.68 23.14
N SER A 330 -20.14 4.23 23.44
CA SER A 330 -21.27 5.08 23.80
C SER A 330 -21.86 4.60 25.11
N GLY A 331 -22.16 5.53 26.02
CA GLY A 331 -22.55 5.19 27.37
C GLY A 331 -23.23 6.33 28.12
N SER A 332 -23.75 6.00 29.31
CA SER A 332 -24.25 7.02 30.23
C SER A 332 -23.11 7.71 30.95
N VAL A 333 -23.28 9.00 31.23
CA VAL A 333 -22.33 9.80 32.00
C VAL A 333 -22.84 9.97 33.43
N GLU A 334 -21.94 9.86 34.43
CA GLU A 334 -22.32 10.08 35.83
C GLU A 334 -22.76 11.53 36.07
N TYR A 335 -23.87 11.70 36.80
CA TYR A 335 -24.36 13.01 37.24
C TYR A 335 -23.40 13.60 38.28
N CYS A 336 -22.56 14.57 37.89
CA CYS A 336 -21.86 15.43 38.85
C CYS A 336 -22.78 16.62 39.20
N PRO A 337 -23.39 16.67 40.40
CA PRO A 337 -24.30 17.75 40.79
C PRO A 337 -23.59 19.06 41.16
N ASP A 338 -22.27 19.05 41.28
CA ASP A 338 -21.51 20.14 41.90
C ASP A 338 -20.24 20.46 41.09
N PRO A 339 -20.15 21.64 40.44
CA PRO A 339 -18.95 22.07 39.70
C PRO A 339 -17.74 22.32 40.63
N TYR A 340 -17.91 22.30 41.96
CA TYR A 340 -16.81 22.53 42.89
C TYR A 340 -16.05 21.27 43.35
N ASP A 341 -16.48 20.05 42.99
CA ASP A 341 -15.86 18.79 43.48
C ASP A 341 -14.91 18.09 42.48
N ARG A 342 -14.62 18.69 41.30
CA ARG A 342 -13.62 18.14 40.35
C ARG A 342 -12.18 18.10 40.87
N ARG A 343 -11.89 18.67 42.05
CA ARG A 343 -10.54 18.65 42.65
C ARG A 343 -10.20 17.36 43.41
N SER A 344 -11.12 16.40 43.54
CA SER A 344 -10.90 15.25 44.43
C SER A 344 -10.19 14.04 43.78
N PHE A 345 -10.25 13.86 42.45
CA PHE A 345 -9.72 12.64 41.82
C PHE A 345 -8.22 12.67 41.42
N TYR A 346 -7.51 13.80 41.54
CA TYR A 346 -6.07 13.89 41.25
C TYR A 346 -5.19 14.36 42.43
N ARG A 347 -5.65 14.27 43.68
CA ARG A 347 -4.84 14.71 44.84
C ARG A 347 -4.78 13.72 46.00
N SER A 348 -4.27 12.52 45.74
CA SER A 348 -3.61 11.73 46.80
C SER A 348 -2.22 12.34 47.07
N GLY A 349 -2.18 13.36 47.94
CA GLY A 349 -0.95 14.04 48.32
C GLY A 349 -1.14 15.13 49.39
N TYR A 350 -0.85 14.76 50.64
CA TYR A 350 -0.72 15.57 51.87
C TYR A 350 -0.48 17.10 51.72
N TYR A 351 -1.39 17.92 52.27
CA TYR A 351 -1.21 18.96 53.33
C TYR A 351 -2.41 19.94 53.30
N GLY A 352 -2.93 20.28 54.48
CA GLY A 352 -4.14 21.10 54.66
C GLY A 352 -3.95 22.62 54.53
N GLY A 353 -5.08 23.33 54.56
CA GLY A 353 -5.15 24.78 54.71
C GLY A 353 -6.53 25.33 54.34
N TYR A 354 -7.24 25.89 55.33
CA TYR A 354 -8.51 26.60 55.17
C TYR A 354 -8.35 27.90 54.36
N GLY A 355 -9.30 28.21 53.48
CA GLY A 355 -9.40 29.52 52.81
C GLY A 355 -10.75 29.69 52.11
N ASP A 356 -11.50 30.68 52.60
CA ASP A 356 -12.88 31.11 52.29
C ASP A 356 -13.03 31.78 50.90
N TYR A 357 -14.26 31.69 50.38
CA TYR A 357 -14.98 32.38 49.28
C TYR A 357 -14.26 33.30 48.30
N ASP A 358 -14.53 33.11 47.00
CA ASP A 358 -15.23 34.10 46.19
C ASP A 358 -15.98 33.37 45.05
N ASP A 359 -17.31 33.54 45.04
CA ASP A 359 -18.25 33.20 43.96
C ASP A 359 -17.96 34.12 42.76
N ASP A 360 -17.53 33.54 41.65
CA ASP A 360 -17.84 34.07 40.32
C ASP A 360 -18.32 32.88 39.47
N ASP A 361 -19.60 32.95 39.09
CA ASP A 361 -20.29 32.01 38.21
C ASP A 361 -19.57 31.95 36.85
N GLU A 362 -18.69 30.97 36.66
CA GLU A 362 -18.18 30.57 35.34
C GLU A 362 -18.86 29.24 34.96
N GLU A 363 -19.73 29.30 33.94
CA GLU A 363 -20.18 28.14 33.17
C GLU A 363 -18.98 27.52 32.45
N ASP A 364 -18.12 26.82 33.18
CA ASP A 364 -17.03 26.03 32.63
C ASP A 364 -17.17 24.58 33.11
N GLU A 365 -17.33 23.66 32.17
CA GLU A 365 -16.26 22.70 31.89
C GLU A 365 -16.70 21.66 30.83
N ASP A 366 -16.43 21.99 29.55
CA ASP A 366 -16.30 21.01 28.45
C ASP A 366 -15.06 20.12 28.70
N GLY A 367 -15.10 19.28 29.75
CA GLY A 367 -14.13 18.22 30.00
C GLY A 367 -14.65 16.91 29.43
N PHE A 368 -13.75 16.03 28.97
CA PHE A 368 -14.08 14.70 28.48
C PHE A 368 -14.89 13.94 29.55
N HIS A 369 -16.15 13.59 29.26
CA HIS A 369 -17.04 12.99 30.26
C HIS A 369 -16.77 11.50 30.36
N ALA A 370 -16.27 11.03 31.51
CA ALA A 370 -16.09 9.60 31.74
C ALA A 370 -17.44 8.85 31.63
N LEU A 371 -17.44 7.74 30.88
CA LEU A 371 -18.60 6.86 30.79
C LEU A 371 -18.70 6.06 32.10
N ASP A 372 -19.84 6.15 32.77
CA ASP A 372 -20.15 5.36 33.99
C ASP A 372 -20.51 3.92 33.60
N GLU A 373 -21.31 3.77 32.54
CA GLU A 373 -21.65 2.49 31.93
C GLU A 373 -21.51 2.61 30.41
N VAL A 374 -20.64 1.80 29.81
CA VAL A 374 -20.53 1.65 28.36
C VAL A 374 -21.68 0.76 27.88
N LEU A 375 -22.57 1.32 27.08
CA LEU A 375 -23.77 0.65 26.55
C LEU A 375 -23.51 0.02 25.17
N GLU A 376 -22.65 0.63 24.38
CA GLU A 376 -22.27 0.16 23.04
C GLU A 376 -20.77 0.35 22.83
N SER A 377 -20.11 -0.67 22.26
CA SER A 377 -18.70 -0.62 21.89
C SER A 377 -18.53 -1.24 20.50
N GLU A 378 -17.84 -0.54 19.60
CA GLU A 378 -17.62 -0.96 18.21
C GLU A 378 -16.15 -0.78 17.79
N HIS A 379 -15.56 -1.85 17.25
CA HIS A 379 -14.19 -1.90 16.75
C HIS A 379 -14.17 -2.09 15.24
N LYS A 380 -13.48 -1.22 14.52
CA LYS A 380 -13.39 -1.28 13.05
C LYS A 380 -12.01 -0.91 12.54
N VAL A 381 -11.60 -1.57 11.47
CA VAL A 381 -10.55 -1.06 10.59
C VAL A 381 -11.17 0.03 9.72
N LEU A 382 -10.97 1.29 10.10
CA LEU A 382 -11.49 2.46 9.37
C LEU A 382 -10.94 2.49 7.95
N THR A 383 -9.64 2.25 7.77
CA THR A 383 -8.99 2.24 6.46
C THR A 383 -7.78 1.32 6.47
N LEU A 384 -7.69 0.43 5.48
CA LEU A 384 -6.52 -0.39 5.20
C LEU A 384 -5.82 0.16 3.95
N VAL A 385 -4.50 0.38 4.02
CA VAL A 385 -3.69 0.88 2.91
C VAL A 385 -2.50 -0.03 2.63
N ASP A 386 -2.07 -0.07 1.38
CA ASP A 386 -0.78 -0.66 1.03
C ASP A 386 0.39 0.23 1.48
N LEU A 387 1.61 -0.31 1.44
CA LEU A 387 2.81 0.43 1.86
C LEU A 387 3.08 1.68 1.01
N ASP A 388 2.51 1.78 -0.20
CA ASP A 388 2.64 2.97 -1.05
C ASP A 388 1.58 4.05 -0.71
N GLY A 389 0.64 3.75 0.20
CA GLY A 389 -0.41 4.66 0.65
C GLY A 389 -1.70 4.57 -0.16
N HIS A 390 -1.87 3.57 -1.02
CA HIS A 390 -3.13 3.37 -1.72
C HIS A 390 -4.12 2.59 -0.84
N THR A 391 -5.34 3.10 -0.72
CA THR A 391 -6.41 2.40 -0.01
C THR A 391 -6.70 1.05 -0.66
N VAL A 392 -6.67 0.00 0.16
CA VAL A 392 -7.03 -1.37 -0.22
C VAL A 392 -8.53 -1.60 -0.01
N THR A 393 -9.05 -1.20 1.15
CA THR A 393 -10.46 -1.29 1.55
C THR A 393 -10.72 -0.44 2.80
N LYS A 394 -11.98 -0.26 3.19
CA LYS A 394 -12.40 0.47 4.41
C LYS A 394 -13.49 -0.28 5.16
N GLY A 395 -13.63 -0.01 6.45
CA GLY A 395 -14.74 -0.50 7.27
C GLY A 395 -14.74 -2.02 7.49
N LEU A 396 -13.56 -2.64 7.62
CA LEU A 396 -13.48 -4.05 8.01
C LEU A 396 -13.79 -4.20 9.51
N GLU A 397 -14.28 -5.37 9.89
CA GLU A 397 -14.43 -5.75 11.30
C GLU A 397 -13.03 -5.92 11.91
N LEU A 398 -12.91 -5.57 13.19
CA LEU A 398 -11.66 -5.69 13.94
C LEU A 398 -11.95 -6.50 15.21
N ASP A 399 -11.16 -7.56 15.40
CA ASP A 399 -11.06 -8.25 16.67
C ASP A 399 -9.88 -7.66 17.46
N GLU A 400 -10.10 -7.31 18.73
CA GLU A 400 -9.03 -6.79 19.61
C GLU A 400 -7.99 -7.87 19.91
N GLU A 401 -8.36 -9.16 19.85
CA GLU A 401 -7.42 -10.27 20.07
C GLU A 401 -6.32 -10.33 19.00
N ASP A 402 -6.60 -9.82 17.78
CA ASP A 402 -5.64 -9.72 16.68
C ASP A 402 -4.61 -8.58 16.88
N ILE A 403 -4.80 -7.68 17.85
CA ILE A 403 -3.84 -6.62 18.18
C ILE A 403 -2.76 -7.18 19.11
N LEU A 404 -1.49 -7.06 18.73
CA LEU A 404 -0.36 -7.58 19.50
C LEU A 404 -0.25 -6.98 20.89
N GLN A 405 -0.47 -5.66 21.00
CA GLN A 405 -0.48 -4.96 22.27
C GLN A 405 -1.79 -5.20 23.02
N GLU A 406 -1.69 -5.60 24.28
CA GLU A 406 -2.84 -5.62 25.20
C GLU A 406 -3.34 -4.19 25.44
N ASP A 407 -4.65 -4.05 25.61
CA ASP A 407 -5.31 -2.79 25.98
C ASP A 407 -4.90 -1.59 25.09
N ALA A 408 -4.70 -1.85 23.79
CA ALA A 408 -4.13 -0.89 22.85
C ALA A 408 -4.86 0.47 22.78
N PHE A 409 -6.15 0.50 23.14
CA PHE A 409 -6.96 1.71 23.15
C PHE A 409 -6.94 2.49 24.48
N GLU A 410 -6.26 1.99 25.51
CA GLU A 410 -6.07 2.69 26.78
C GLU A 410 -5.11 3.89 26.61
N ASP A 411 -5.33 4.95 27.40
CA ASP A 411 -4.53 6.18 27.41
C ASP A 411 -4.44 6.96 26.08
N ILE A 412 -5.36 6.72 25.14
CA ILE A 412 -5.48 7.50 23.90
C ILE A 412 -6.40 8.70 24.10
N ASP A 413 -5.97 9.87 23.64
CA ASP A 413 -6.82 11.06 23.55
C ASP A 413 -7.96 10.84 22.53
N GLY A 414 -9.16 10.54 23.04
CA GLY A 414 -10.37 10.36 22.24
C GLY A 414 -11.05 11.67 21.84
N ARG A 415 -11.97 11.60 20.88
CA ARG A 415 -12.96 12.67 20.65
C ARG A 415 -14.27 12.32 21.33
N GLU A 416 -14.97 13.31 21.83
CA GLU A 416 -16.27 13.13 22.47
C GLU A 416 -17.37 13.91 21.75
N GLU A 417 -18.56 13.31 21.67
CA GLU A 417 -19.83 13.99 21.45
C GLU A 417 -20.70 13.76 22.67
N TYR A 418 -21.05 14.85 23.36
CA TYR A 418 -21.86 14.81 24.57
C TYR A 418 -23.28 15.28 24.25
N GLU A 419 -24.26 14.42 24.56
CA GLU A 419 -25.66 14.76 24.55
C GLU A 419 -26.13 14.97 26.00
N GLY A 420 -26.35 16.23 26.34
CA GLY A 420 -26.93 16.60 27.64
C GLY A 420 -28.37 16.12 27.80
N TYR A 421 -28.96 16.37 28.97
CA TYR A 421 -30.29 15.89 29.33
C TYR A 421 -31.38 16.21 28.29
N MET A 422 -31.90 15.17 27.63
CA MET A 422 -32.99 15.23 26.66
C MET A 422 -34.30 14.72 27.30
N GLY A 423 -34.95 15.55 28.11
CA GLY A 423 -36.25 15.22 28.70
C GLY A 423 -36.18 14.13 29.78
N ASN A 424 -36.64 12.91 29.49
CA ASN A 424 -36.65 11.78 30.43
C ASN A 424 -35.41 10.86 30.30
N SER A 425 -34.52 11.13 29.35
CA SER A 425 -33.27 10.38 29.16
C SER A 425 -32.13 11.08 29.90
N GLY A 426 -31.29 10.30 30.58
CA GLY A 426 -30.04 10.79 31.20
C GLY A 426 -29.01 11.23 30.15
N PRO A 427 -27.92 11.87 30.58
CA PRO A 427 -26.87 12.34 29.68
C PRO A 427 -26.12 11.16 29.08
N MET A 428 -25.78 11.28 27.80
CA MET A 428 -25.02 10.27 27.08
C MET A 428 -23.78 10.91 26.47
N ALA A 429 -22.68 10.18 26.42
CA ALA A 429 -21.51 10.56 25.66
C ALA A 429 -21.12 9.44 24.71
N THR A 430 -20.60 9.82 23.55
CA THR A 430 -19.96 8.90 22.61
C THR A 430 -18.52 9.31 22.44
N HIS A 431 -17.61 8.38 22.70
CA HIS A 431 -16.17 8.52 22.59
C HIS A 431 -15.65 7.80 21.33
N TRP A 432 -14.70 8.43 20.65
CA TRP A 432 -14.00 7.83 19.50
C TRP A 432 -12.50 7.88 19.67
N TYR A 433 -11.88 6.71 19.61
CA TYR A 433 -10.43 6.53 19.67
C TYR A 433 -9.92 6.06 18.30
N ARG A 434 -8.70 6.48 17.95
CA ARG A 434 -8.07 6.11 16.68
C ARG A 434 -6.63 5.68 16.92
N LEU A 435 -6.23 4.64 16.22
CA LEU A 435 -4.87 4.10 16.26
C LEU A 435 -4.37 3.86 14.84
N ALA A 436 -3.06 4.03 14.65
CA ALA A 436 -2.39 3.57 13.45
C ALA A 436 -1.64 2.28 13.76
N THR A 437 -1.77 1.29 12.88
CA THR A 437 -1.15 -0.02 13.04
C THR A 437 -0.50 -0.49 11.75
N VAL A 438 0.47 -1.39 11.87
CA VAL A 438 0.94 -2.21 10.75
C VAL A 438 0.27 -3.57 10.83
N VAL A 439 -0.29 -4.04 9.72
CA VAL A 439 -0.92 -5.35 9.60
C VAL A 439 0.07 -6.32 8.99
N ILE A 440 0.21 -7.49 9.59
CA ILE A 440 1.06 -8.57 9.11
C ILE A 440 0.14 -9.75 8.80
N ALA A 441 0.08 -10.16 7.54
CA ALA A 441 -0.87 -11.16 7.07
C ALA A 441 -0.19 -12.18 6.13
N PRO A 442 -0.12 -13.46 6.53
CA PRO A 442 0.21 -14.56 5.65
C PRO A 442 -0.69 -14.60 4.41
N HIS A 443 -0.17 -15.04 3.26
CA HIS A 443 -0.93 -15.05 2.01
C HIS A 443 -2.19 -15.92 2.09
N ASP A 444 -2.13 -17.02 2.84
CA ASP A 444 -3.26 -17.92 3.10
C ASP A 444 -4.36 -17.29 3.97
N SER A 445 -4.02 -16.28 4.77
CA SER A 445 -4.94 -15.53 5.65
C SER A 445 -5.46 -14.22 5.04
N LEU A 446 -4.98 -13.82 3.85
CA LEU A 446 -5.49 -12.64 3.14
C LEU A 446 -6.99 -12.70 2.82
N PRO A 447 -7.59 -13.86 2.45
CA PRO A 447 -9.03 -13.97 2.26
C PRO A 447 -9.81 -13.56 3.49
N SER A 448 -9.42 -14.08 4.66
CA SER A 448 -10.05 -13.76 5.95
C SER A 448 -9.83 -12.32 6.37
N LEU A 449 -8.62 -11.76 6.19
CA LEU A 449 -8.37 -10.32 6.44
C LEU A 449 -9.28 -9.43 5.59
N PHE A 450 -9.58 -9.84 4.36
CA PHE A 450 -10.46 -9.11 3.45
C PHE A 450 -11.93 -9.52 3.56
N ALA A 451 -12.26 -10.47 4.44
CA ALA A 451 -13.62 -10.90 4.69
C ALA A 451 -14.41 -9.77 5.38
N GLY A 452 -15.70 -9.67 5.06
CA GLY A 452 -16.58 -8.62 5.60
C GLY A 452 -17.14 -7.68 4.55
N ASN A 453 -18.06 -6.81 4.97
CA ASN A 453 -18.69 -5.80 4.11
C ASN A 453 -17.78 -4.57 3.95
N GLY A 454 -16.55 -4.78 3.45
CA GLY A 454 -15.63 -3.68 3.17
C GLY A 454 -16.23 -2.69 2.17
N GLU A 455 -16.07 -1.40 2.44
CA GLU A 455 -16.45 -0.33 1.51
C GLU A 455 -15.42 -0.20 0.39
N SER A 456 -15.81 0.41 -0.73
CA SER A 456 -14.89 0.67 -1.86
C SER A 456 -13.66 1.47 -1.41
N PRO A 457 -12.46 1.16 -1.93
CA PRO A 457 -12.15 0.24 -3.04
C PRO A 457 -12.19 -1.25 -2.67
N SER A 458 -12.43 -2.11 -3.66
CA SER A 458 -12.44 -3.57 -3.45
C SER A 458 -11.04 -4.15 -3.21
N PRO A 459 -10.83 -4.96 -2.16
CA PRO A 459 -9.54 -5.63 -1.89
C PRO A 459 -9.16 -6.61 -3.00
N VAL A 460 -10.14 -7.19 -3.71
CA VAL A 460 -9.93 -8.06 -4.88
C VAL A 460 -9.13 -7.35 -5.97
N ALA A 461 -9.43 -6.07 -6.22
CA ALA A 461 -8.71 -5.28 -7.21
C ALA A 461 -7.23 -5.09 -6.83
N HIS A 462 -6.96 -4.87 -5.54
CA HIS A 462 -5.60 -4.75 -5.04
C HIS A 462 -4.81 -6.06 -5.21
N LEU A 463 -5.37 -7.17 -4.75
CA LEU A 463 -4.71 -8.48 -4.84
C LEU A 463 -4.48 -8.92 -6.30
N ALA A 464 -5.46 -8.67 -7.18
CA ALA A 464 -5.31 -8.92 -8.62
C ALA A 464 -4.17 -8.10 -9.24
N ARG A 465 -4.03 -6.81 -8.90
CA ARG A 465 -2.89 -5.99 -9.37
C ARG A 465 -1.56 -6.57 -8.92
N ARG A 466 -1.49 -7.10 -7.69
CA ARG A 466 -0.28 -7.75 -7.19
C ARG A 466 0.06 -9.03 -7.94
N CYS A 467 -0.94 -9.83 -8.30
CA CYS A 467 -0.75 -11.02 -9.14
C CYS A 467 -0.20 -10.70 -10.55
N LEU A 468 -0.40 -9.48 -11.05
CA LEU A 468 0.15 -9.04 -12.34
C LEU A 468 1.66 -8.77 -12.30
N LEU A 469 2.26 -8.50 -11.12
CA LEU A 469 3.69 -8.19 -10.97
C LEU A 469 4.57 -9.37 -11.39
N SER A 470 5.62 -9.13 -12.18
CA SER A 470 6.44 -10.18 -12.82
C SER A 470 6.98 -11.27 -11.89
N GLN A 471 7.17 -10.98 -10.60
CA GLN A 471 7.68 -11.90 -9.58
C GLN A 471 6.63 -12.36 -8.55
N ALA A 472 5.33 -12.19 -8.84
CA ALA A 472 4.27 -12.59 -7.91
C ALA A 472 4.33 -14.11 -7.58
N PRO A 473 4.40 -14.48 -6.29
CA PRO A 473 4.44 -15.88 -5.85
C PRO A 473 3.12 -16.60 -6.07
N GLU A 474 3.16 -17.94 -6.13
CA GLU A 474 1.98 -18.79 -6.35
C GLU A 474 0.91 -18.59 -5.28
N SER A 475 1.32 -18.41 -4.02
CA SER A 475 0.42 -18.25 -2.89
C SER A 475 -0.51 -17.04 -3.02
N LEU A 476 -0.11 -15.97 -3.72
CA LEU A 476 -1.02 -14.85 -4.00
C LEU A 476 -2.13 -15.21 -5.00
N PHE A 477 -1.85 -16.12 -5.94
CA PHE A 477 -2.89 -16.60 -6.86
C PHE A 477 -3.89 -17.48 -6.13
N VAL A 478 -3.41 -18.33 -5.21
CA VAL A 478 -4.28 -19.15 -4.34
C VAL A 478 -5.15 -18.24 -3.47
N ALA A 479 -4.56 -17.22 -2.82
CA ALA A 479 -5.30 -16.25 -2.02
C ALA A 479 -6.37 -15.53 -2.85
N LEU A 480 -6.05 -15.11 -4.08
CA LEU A 480 -7.01 -14.48 -4.99
C LEU A 480 -8.13 -15.44 -5.37
N ASP A 481 -7.83 -16.71 -5.64
CA ASP A 481 -8.79 -17.73 -6.01
C ASP A 481 -9.75 -18.06 -4.84
N THR A 482 -9.24 -18.17 -3.62
CA THR A 482 -10.03 -18.32 -2.39
C THR A 482 -10.95 -17.12 -2.17
N LEU A 483 -10.40 -15.90 -2.23
CA LEU A 483 -11.17 -14.66 -2.07
C LEU A 483 -12.27 -14.52 -3.13
N LEU A 484 -11.97 -14.90 -4.38
CA LEU A 484 -12.96 -14.94 -5.46
C LEU A 484 -14.04 -15.99 -5.20
N SER A 485 -13.66 -17.16 -4.69
CA SER A 485 -14.59 -18.25 -4.35
C SER A 485 -15.52 -17.89 -3.19
N GLU A 486 -15.04 -17.15 -2.19
CA GLU A 486 -15.88 -16.64 -1.09
C GLU A 486 -16.84 -15.55 -1.57
N ALA A 487 -16.37 -14.66 -2.46
CA ALA A 487 -17.23 -13.69 -3.12
C ALA A 487 -18.24 -14.36 -4.07
N TRP A 488 -17.95 -15.58 -4.54
CA TRP A 488 -18.72 -16.39 -5.48
C TRP A 488 -19.45 -17.55 -4.79
N ASN A 489 -20.68 -17.33 -4.33
CA ASN A 489 -21.55 -18.45 -3.92
C ASN A 489 -22.88 -18.46 -4.69
N PRO A 490 -23.01 -19.27 -5.75
CA PRO A 490 -24.22 -19.34 -6.57
C PRO A 490 -25.43 -19.93 -5.81
N THR A 491 -25.22 -20.56 -4.65
CA THR A 491 -26.29 -21.20 -3.86
C THR A 491 -26.94 -20.31 -2.81
N GLY A 492 -26.50 -19.04 -2.67
CA GLY A 492 -27.19 -18.05 -1.85
C GLY A 492 -27.32 -18.46 -0.38
N ARG A 493 -26.20 -18.58 0.34
CA ARG A 493 -26.20 -18.39 1.80
C ARG A 493 -25.65 -17.01 2.14
N LEU A 494 -26.29 -16.40 3.14
CA LEU A 494 -26.02 -15.06 3.65
C LEU A 494 -24.75 -15.11 4.53
N GLY A 495 -23.58 -15.11 3.91
CA GLY A 495 -22.28 -14.92 4.58
C GLY A 495 -21.61 -13.64 4.07
N SER A 496 -20.77 -13.02 4.91
CA SER A 496 -20.01 -11.77 4.69
C SER A 496 -19.51 -11.62 3.26
N ARG A 497 -19.97 -10.61 2.52
CA ARG A 497 -19.65 -10.46 1.10
C ARG A 497 -18.59 -9.40 0.88
N VAL A 498 -17.46 -9.82 0.34
CA VAL A 498 -16.45 -8.92 -0.21
C VAL A 498 -17.08 -8.07 -1.32
N SER A 499 -16.95 -6.75 -1.22
CA SER A 499 -17.48 -5.83 -2.24
C SER A 499 -16.77 -6.04 -3.57
N LEU A 500 -17.54 -6.26 -4.64
CA LEU A 500 -17.06 -6.46 -6.00
C LEU A 500 -17.49 -5.29 -6.90
N ASP A 501 -16.55 -4.38 -7.13
CA ASP A 501 -16.72 -3.27 -8.06
C ASP A 501 -16.21 -3.61 -9.47
N ALA A 502 -16.51 -2.73 -10.43
CA ALA A 502 -16.04 -2.91 -11.81
C ALA A 502 -14.50 -2.91 -11.91
N ALA A 503 -13.80 -2.22 -11.01
CA ALA A 503 -12.35 -2.18 -11.00
C ALA A 503 -11.76 -3.54 -10.60
N ALA A 504 -12.34 -4.23 -9.64
CA ALA A 504 -11.98 -5.59 -9.26
C ALA A 504 -12.12 -6.56 -10.43
N VAL A 505 -13.30 -6.58 -11.07
CA VAL A 505 -13.56 -7.45 -12.23
C VAL A 505 -12.56 -7.19 -13.36
N GLN A 506 -12.26 -5.92 -13.65
CA GLN A 506 -11.28 -5.54 -14.64
C GLN A 506 -9.89 -6.14 -14.35
N GLU A 507 -9.40 -6.01 -13.12
CA GLU A 507 -8.06 -6.49 -12.76
C GLU A 507 -8.00 -8.03 -12.71
N VAL A 508 -9.06 -8.71 -12.28
CA VAL A 508 -9.16 -10.18 -12.33
C VAL A 508 -9.11 -10.68 -13.77
N VAL A 509 -9.84 -10.04 -14.69
CA VAL A 509 -9.77 -10.35 -16.12
C VAL A 509 -8.34 -10.15 -16.64
N ARG A 510 -7.66 -9.07 -16.26
CA ARG A 510 -6.25 -8.85 -16.63
C ARG A 510 -5.35 -9.99 -16.15
N VAL A 511 -5.54 -10.48 -14.93
CA VAL A 511 -4.78 -11.63 -14.39
C VAL A 511 -5.06 -12.89 -15.21
N ALA A 512 -6.34 -13.18 -15.47
CA ALA A 512 -6.76 -14.35 -16.24
C ALA A 512 -6.24 -14.35 -17.69
N LEU A 513 -6.01 -13.17 -18.28
CA LEU A 513 -5.52 -13.02 -19.65
C LEU A 513 -3.99 -13.00 -19.78
N ASN A 514 -3.26 -12.43 -18.83
CA ASN A 514 -1.82 -12.21 -18.96
C ASN A 514 -0.93 -13.36 -18.48
N ARG A 515 -1.46 -14.35 -17.76
CA ARG A 515 -0.68 -15.49 -17.29
C ARG A 515 -1.31 -16.80 -17.72
N GLU A 516 -0.60 -17.51 -18.60
CA GLU A 516 -0.97 -18.84 -19.07
C GLU A 516 -1.03 -19.81 -17.87
N ARG A 517 -2.24 -19.98 -17.33
CA ARG A 517 -2.67 -20.99 -16.35
C ARG A 517 -2.17 -20.81 -14.91
N LYS A 518 -2.98 -20.15 -14.08
CA LYS A 518 -2.96 -20.28 -12.59
C LYS A 518 -4.34 -20.13 -11.95
N LEU A 519 -5.22 -19.29 -12.49
CA LEU A 519 -6.60 -19.17 -12.00
C LEU A 519 -7.49 -20.33 -12.50
N GLU A 520 -8.40 -20.81 -11.66
CA GLU A 520 -9.29 -21.92 -11.98
C GLU A 520 -10.20 -21.59 -13.19
N PRO A 521 -10.54 -22.56 -14.06
CA PRO A 521 -11.48 -22.32 -15.16
C PRO A 521 -12.82 -21.69 -14.74
N ALA A 522 -13.25 -21.90 -13.49
CA ALA A 522 -14.47 -21.35 -12.90
C ALA A 522 -14.52 -19.81 -12.90
N VAL A 523 -13.37 -19.11 -12.93
CA VAL A 523 -13.32 -17.64 -12.97
C VAL A 523 -14.04 -17.06 -14.20
N TRP A 524 -14.07 -17.79 -15.33
CA TRP A 524 -14.76 -17.32 -16.53
C TRP A 524 -16.28 -17.46 -16.43
N ASP A 525 -16.75 -18.50 -15.75
CA ASP A 525 -18.16 -18.63 -15.44
C ASP A 525 -18.56 -17.52 -14.45
N TRP A 526 -17.64 -17.14 -13.56
CA TRP A 526 -17.78 -15.97 -12.70
C TRP A 526 -17.98 -14.64 -13.37
N ILE A 527 -17.11 -14.31 -14.31
CA ILE A 527 -17.24 -13.07 -15.06
C ILE A 527 -18.59 -13.01 -15.80
N LYS A 528 -19.07 -14.14 -16.35
CA LYS A 528 -20.34 -14.20 -17.10
C LYS A 528 -21.56 -14.01 -16.20
N GLU A 529 -21.58 -14.65 -15.03
CA GLU A 529 -22.68 -14.48 -14.07
C GLU A 529 -22.68 -13.08 -13.45
N TRP A 530 -21.51 -12.50 -13.15
CA TRP A 530 -21.43 -11.11 -12.70
C TRP A 530 -21.96 -10.15 -13.76
N LEU A 531 -21.63 -10.36 -15.04
CA LEU A 531 -22.22 -9.57 -16.12
C LEU A 531 -23.74 -9.73 -16.19
N SER A 532 -24.26 -10.93 -15.91
CA SER A 532 -25.69 -11.26 -15.99
C SER A 532 -26.52 -10.82 -14.78
N GLY A 533 -25.90 -10.57 -13.62
CA GLY A 533 -26.59 -10.23 -12.37
C GLY A 533 -27.10 -8.78 -12.25
N GLY A 534 -27.25 -8.04 -13.35
CA GLY A 534 -27.67 -6.63 -13.39
C GLY A 534 -27.91 -6.12 -14.82
N ASP A 535 -27.83 -4.79 -15.02
CA ASP A 535 -27.81 -4.24 -16.38
C ASP A 535 -26.48 -4.62 -17.04
N VAL A 536 -26.54 -5.65 -17.89
CA VAL A 536 -25.41 -6.21 -18.62
C VAL A 536 -24.67 -5.13 -19.39
N ASN A 537 -25.39 -4.20 -20.04
CA ASN A 537 -24.79 -3.15 -20.85
C ASN A 537 -24.05 -2.13 -19.97
N GLN A 538 -24.61 -1.77 -18.81
CA GLN A 538 -23.95 -0.86 -17.87
C GLN A 538 -22.70 -1.51 -17.24
N ARG A 539 -22.82 -2.75 -16.77
CA ARG A 539 -21.71 -3.51 -16.17
C ARG A 539 -20.58 -3.77 -17.17
N PHE A 540 -20.93 -4.15 -18.39
CA PHE A 540 -19.97 -4.36 -19.46
C PHE A 540 -19.26 -3.05 -19.83
N LYS A 541 -19.99 -1.94 -19.98
CA LYS A 541 -19.38 -0.61 -20.24
C LYS A 541 -18.41 -0.18 -19.15
N ALA A 542 -18.71 -0.50 -17.88
CA ALA A 542 -17.85 -0.14 -16.75
C ALA A 542 -16.46 -0.82 -16.83
N ILE A 543 -16.39 -2.04 -17.34
CA ILE A 543 -15.14 -2.82 -17.45
C ILE A 543 -14.51 -2.78 -18.84
N GLN A 544 -15.26 -2.34 -19.86
CA GLN A 544 -14.91 -2.40 -21.29
C GLN A 544 -13.50 -1.88 -21.59
N LYS A 545 -13.19 -0.65 -21.12
CA LYS A 545 -11.91 0.02 -21.41
C LYS A 545 -10.72 -0.76 -20.84
N GLY A 546 -10.86 -1.24 -19.62
CA GLY A 546 -9.81 -1.98 -18.93
C GLY A 546 -9.56 -3.36 -19.53
N ILE A 547 -10.63 -4.06 -19.89
CA ILE A 547 -10.54 -5.34 -20.57
C ILE A 547 -9.96 -5.18 -21.98
N THR A 548 -10.39 -4.20 -22.78
CA THR A 548 -9.75 -3.92 -24.08
C THR A 548 -8.25 -3.71 -23.91
N SER A 549 -7.85 -2.89 -22.92
CA SER A 549 -6.43 -2.67 -22.63
C SER A 549 -5.70 -3.97 -22.25
N ALA A 550 -6.35 -4.85 -21.48
CA ALA A 550 -5.83 -6.16 -21.10
C ALA A 550 -5.60 -7.07 -22.31
N VAL A 551 -6.62 -7.20 -23.17
CA VAL A 551 -6.59 -8.02 -24.38
C VAL A 551 -5.49 -7.53 -25.32
N LEU A 552 -5.37 -6.22 -25.54
CA LEU A 552 -4.36 -5.66 -26.43
C LEU A 552 -2.93 -5.82 -25.91
N LEU A 553 -2.73 -5.92 -24.59
CA LEU A 553 -1.43 -6.22 -23.97
C LEU A 553 -1.00 -7.68 -24.13
N GLY A 554 -1.92 -8.60 -24.48
CA GLY A 554 -1.61 -10.01 -24.71
C GLY A 554 -0.49 -10.21 -25.74
N THR A 555 0.31 -11.26 -25.59
CA THR A 555 1.59 -11.38 -26.30
C THR A 555 1.48 -11.77 -27.78
N ASN A 556 0.50 -12.61 -28.14
CA ASN A 556 0.27 -13.06 -29.52
C ASN A 556 -1.21 -12.98 -29.91
N LEU A 557 -1.52 -12.92 -31.21
CA LEU A 557 -2.88 -12.73 -31.70
C LEU A 557 -3.79 -13.90 -31.29
N GLY A 558 -3.25 -15.11 -31.23
CA GLY A 558 -3.93 -16.30 -30.71
C GLY A 558 -4.55 -16.09 -29.32
N GLN A 559 -3.73 -15.67 -28.34
CA GLN A 559 -4.16 -15.38 -26.98
C GLN A 559 -5.21 -14.26 -26.94
N ARG A 560 -5.05 -13.21 -27.75
CA ARG A 560 -6.01 -12.09 -27.81
C ARG A 560 -7.36 -12.55 -28.36
N ALA A 561 -7.36 -13.38 -29.40
CA ALA A 561 -8.58 -13.93 -29.97
C ALA A 561 -9.29 -14.89 -29.01
N GLU A 562 -8.53 -15.72 -28.29
CA GLU A 562 -9.07 -16.60 -27.26
C GLU A 562 -9.71 -15.79 -26.12
N ALA A 563 -9.06 -14.71 -25.68
CA ALA A 563 -9.57 -13.79 -24.67
C ALA A 563 -10.95 -13.22 -25.07
N ILE A 564 -11.07 -12.72 -26.30
CA ILE A 564 -12.32 -12.19 -26.85
C ILE A 564 -13.39 -13.30 -26.86
N THR A 565 -13.03 -14.50 -27.32
CA THR A 565 -13.97 -15.63 -27.44
C THR A 565 -14.47 -16.15 -26.11
N ARG A 566 -13.65 -16.11 -25.05
CA ARG A 566 -14.05 -16.50 -23.70
C ARG A 566 -15.03 -15.52 -23.06
N LEU A 567 -14.85 -14.23 -23.31
CA LEU A 567 -15.71 -13.15 -22.79
C LEU A 567 -17.02 -13.02 -23.57
N VAL A 568 -16.91 -13.01 -24.90
CA VAL A 568 -18.05 -12.90 -25.81
C VAL A 568 -17.99 -14.09 -26.76
N PRO A 569 -18.76 -15.16 -26.53
CA PRO A 569 -18.80 -16.31 -27.43
C PRO A 569 -19.11 -15.88 -28.86
N ILE A 570 -18.57 -16.60 -29.85
CA ILE A 570 -18.93 -16.38 -31.25
C ILE A 570 -20.44 -16.59 -31.39
N PRO A 571 -21.18 -15.67 -32.05
CA PRO A 571 -22.60 -15.86 -32.31
C PRO A 571 -22.81 -17.12 -33.17
N ASP A 572 -23.27 -18.21 -32.56
CA ASP A 572 -23.98 -19.24 -33.32
C ASP A 572 -25.38 -18.70 -33.61
N GLN A 573 -26.01 -19.13 -34.71
CA GLN A 573 -27.24 -18.55 -35.27
C GLN A 573 -28.50 -18.58 -34.35
N LEU A 574 -28.37 -18.72 -33.03
CA LEU A 574 -29.45 -18.85 -32.05
C LEU A 574 -29.17 -18.29 -30.62
N SER A 575 -28.15 -17.48 -30.36
CA SER A 575 -27.95 -16.86 -29.02
C SER A 575 -28.11 -15.33 -29.00
N SER A 576 -28.83 -14.81 -28.00
CA SER A 576 -29.03 -13.39 -27.73
C SER A 576 -27.78 -12.78 -27.07
N ILE A 577 -26.74 -12.49 -27.86
CA ILE A 577 -25.61 -11.70 -27.38
C ILE A 577 -26.04 -10.23 -27.33
N GLU A 578 -25.82 -9.56 -26.20
CA GLU A 578 -26.14 -8.14 -26.03
C GLU A 578 -25.41 -7.28 -27.08
N PRO A 579 -26.10 -6.31 -27.73
CA PRO A 579 -25.52 -5.53 -28.82
C PRO A 579 -24.18 -4.85 -28.47
N ALA A 580 -24.05 -4.30 -27.26
CA ALA A 580 -22.84 -3.60 -26.86
C ALA A 580 -21.62 -4.53 -26.69
N ALA A 581 -21.84 -5.77 -26.22
CA ALA A 581 -20.78 -6.76 -26.08
C ALA A 581 -20.31 -7.26 -27.46
N LEU A 582 -21.24 -7.43 -28.39
CA LEU A 582 -20.92 -7.79 -29.78
C LEU A 582 -20.15 -6.67 -30.50
N ASP A 583 -20.58 -5.42 -30.35
CA ASP A 583 -19.89 -4.26 -30.92
C ASP A 583 -18.46 -4.11 -30.38
N TRP A 584 -18.29 -4.33 -29.07
CA TRP A 584 -16.96 -4.38 -28.45
C TRP A 584 -16.08 -5.51 -29.00
N ALA A 585 -16.62 -6.71 -29.16
CA ALA A 585 -15.87 -7.85 -29.69
C ALA A 585 -15.40 -7.57 -31.12
N ARG A 586 -16.30 -7.00 -31.96
CA ARG A 586 -15.99 -6.57 -33.33
C ARG A 586 -14.87 -5.53 -33.38
N GLU A 587 -14.97 -4.49 -32.56
CA GLU A 587 -13.99 -3.41 -32.52
C GLU A 587 -12.63 -3.90 -31.98
N THR A 588 -12.64 -4.66 -30.89
CA THR A 588 -11.41 -5.21 -30.29
C THR A 588 -10.74 -6.21 -31.23
N ALA A 589 -11.51 -7.01 -31.97
CA ALA A 589 -10.98 -7.92 -32.99
C ALA A 589 -10.27 -7.16 -34.12
N ARG A 590 -10.83 -6.03 -34.60
CA ARG A 590 -10.16 -5.16 -35.59
C ARG A 590 -8.86 -4.60 -35.05
N GLN A 591 -8.86 -4.05 -33.83
CA GLN A 591 -7.66 -3.51 -33.20
C GLN A 591 -6.57 -4.58 -32.99
N CYS A 592 -6.97 -5.80 -32.65
CA CYS A 592 -6.06 -6.94 -32.53
C CYS A 592 -5.40 -7.28 -33.87
N LEU A 593 -6.16 -7.22 -34.98
CA LEU A 593 -5.66 -7.48 -36.33
C LEU A 593 -4.77 -6.33 -36.85
N GLU A 594 -5.12 -5.07 -36.60
CA GLU A 594 -4.29 -3.91 -36.96
C GLU A 594 -2.93 -3.96 -36.25
N ASN A 595 -2.93 -4.26 -34.95
CA ASN A 595 -1.69 -4.44 -34.17
C ASN A 595 -0.88 -5.67 -34.61
N SER A 596 -1.49 -6.62 -35.31
CA SER A 596 -0.81 -7.83 -35.77
C SER A 596 0.04 -7.60 -37.02
N ALA A 597 -0.22 -6.53 -37.78
CA ALA A 597 0.51 -6.16 -38.99
C ALA A 597 2.01 -5.83 -38.78
N THR A 598 2.41 -5.55 -37.53
CA THR A 598 3.81 -5.25 -37.16
C THR A 598 4.49 -6.39 -36.38
N ASN A 599 3.76 -7.46 -36.04
CA ASN A 599 4.25 -8.54 -35.19
C ASN A 599 4.72 -9.75 -36.01
N VAL A 600 5.54 -10.62 -35.40
CA VAL A 600 5.87 -11.92 -35.98
C VAL A 600 4.69 -12.86 -35.75
N LEU A 601 4.00 -13.23 -36.82
CA LEU A 601 2.85 -14.14 -36.79
C LEU A 601 3.26 -15.57 -37.13
N GLY A 602 2.72 -16.52 -36.38
CA GLY A 602 3.01 -17.95 -36.50
C GLY A 602 1.79 -18.83 -36.68
N SER A 603 1.94 -20.12 -36.37
CA SER A 603 0.91 -21.14 -36.63
C SER A 603 -0.39 -20.93 -35.84
N VAL A 604 -0.33 -20.39 -34.62
CA VAL A 604 -1.50 -20.16 -33.75
C VAL A 604 -2.37 -19.00 -34.24
N ASP A 605 -1.78 -18.01 -34.91
CA ASP A 605 -2.46 -16.78 -35.29
C ASP A 605 -3.41 -16.99 -36.49
N GLY A 606 -3.04 -17.87 -37.43
CA GLY A 606 -3.82 -18.15 -38.64
C GLY A 606 -5.26 -18.63 -38.35
N PRO A 607 -5.46 -19.67 -37.53
CA PRO A 607 -6.78 -20.14 -37.15
C PRO A 607 -7.60 -19.07 -36.40
N SER A 608 -6.95 -18.31 -35.52
CA SER A 608 -7.58 -17.23 -34.76
C SER A 608 -8.12 -16.13 -35.66
N MET A 609 -7.42 -15.76 -36.74
CA MET A 609 -7.92 -14.79 -37.73
C MET A 609 -9.20 -15.29 -38.43
N VAL A 610 -9.28 -16.59 -38.73
CA VAL A 610 -10.48 -17.19 -39.32
C VAL A 610 -11.64 -17.21 -38.33
N ASP A 611 -11.38 -17.59 -37.09
CA ASP A 611 -12.42 -17.69 -36.06
C ASP A 611 -12.99 -16.29 -35.68
N LEU A 612 -12.15 -15.24 -35.64
CA LEU A 612 -12.61 -13.86 -35.40
C LEU A 612 -13.54 -13.31 -36.50
N ALA A 613 -13.48 -13.84 -37.73
CA ALA A 613 -14.35 -13.40 -38.81
C ALA A 613 -15.84 -13.65 -38.52
N PHE A 614 -16.16 -14.63 -37.68
CA PHE A 614 -17.53 -15.01 -37.34
C PHE A 614 -18.24 -14.04 -36.40
N TYR A 615 -17.57 -13.01 -35.89
CA TYR A 615 -18.25 -11.91 -35.19
C TYR A 615 -18.94 -10.92 -36.15
N PHE A 616 -18.57 -10.92 -37.42
CA PHE A 616 -19.06 -9.96 -38.41
C PHE A 616 -20.23 -10.53 -39.23
N ASP A 617 -21.07 -9.64 -39.76
CA ASP A 617 -22.28 -10.04 -40.48
C ASP A 617 -21.97 -10.83 -41.78
N ASP A 618 -20.86 -10.48 -42.44
CA ASP A 618 -20.29 -11.25 -43.57
C ASP A 618 -18.85 -11.68 -43.23
N PRO A 619 -18.67 -12.90 -42.69
CA PRO A 619 -17.34 -13.42 -42.36
C PRO A 619 -16.42 -13.53 -43.57
N LEU A 620 -16.97 -13.80 -44.76
CA LEU A 620 -16.16 -14.01 -45.95
C LEU A 620 -15.66 -12.68 -46.53
N ALA A 621 -16.50 -11.65 -46.56
CA ALA A 621 -16.08 -10.30 -46.92
C ALA A 621 -15.02 -9.77 -45.94
N PHE A 622 -15.19 -10.01 -44.64
CA PHE A 622 -14.17 -9.63 -43.65
C PHE A 622 -12.83 -10.33 -43.90
N LEU A 623 -12.86 -11.64 -44.21
CA LEU A 623 -11.65 -12.41 -44.51
C LEU A 623 -10.95 -11.93 -45.79
N SER A 624 -11.70 -11.59 -46.84
CA SER A 624 -11.12 -11.14 -48.11
C SER A 624 -10.60 -9.70 -48.04
N GLU A 625 -11.33 -8.79 -47.40
CA GLU A 625 -11.02 -7.35 -47.39
C GLU A 625 -10.04 -6.96 -46.29
N THR A 626 -10.09 -7.62 -45.12
CA THR A 626 -9.29 -7.23 -43.94
C THR A 626 -8.14 -8.20 -43.67
N VAL A 627 -8.42 -9.51 -43.64
CA VAL A 627 -7.43 -10.52 -43.22
C VAL A 627 -6.45 -10.88 -44.34
N ALA A 628 -6.93 -11.05 -45.58
CA ALA A 628 -6.08 -11.44 -46.71
C ALA A 628 -4.92 -10.46 -46.99
N PRO A 629 -5.11 -9.11 -46.91
CA PRO A 629 -4.00 -8.17 -47.03
C PRO A 629 -2.93 -8.32 -45.94
N ILE A 630 -3.33 -8.67 -44.71
CA ILE A 630 -2.38 -8.91 -43.61
C ILE A 630 -1.55 -10.15 -43.92
N ILE A 631 -2.18 -11.25 -44.31
CA ILE A 631 -1.48 -12.49 -44.68
C ILE A 631 -0.51 -12.24 -45.84
N ALA A 632 -0.91 -11.45 -46.84
CA ALA A 632 -0.05 -11.09 -47.97
C ALA A 632 1.19 -10.28 -47.55
N LYS A 633 1.11 -9.45 -46.50
CA LYS A 633 2.26 -8.74 -45.91
C LYS A 633 3.19 -9.68 -45.12
N HIS A 634 2.66 -10.74 -44.53
CA HIS A 634 3.41 -11.76 -43.78
C HIS A 634 3.72 -13.02 -44.60
N ASN A 635 3.86 -12.88 -45.93
CA ASN A 635 4.02 -13.97 -46.89
C ASN A 635 5.31 -14.82 -46.72
N ALA A 636 6.22 -14.40 -45.84
CA ALA A 636 7.41 -15.13 -45.44
C ALA A 636 7.14 -16.15 -44.30
N SER A 637 6.00 -16.06 -43.60
CA SER A 637 5.60 -17.02 -42.55
C SER A 637 4.81 -18.17 -43.14
N LEU A 638 5.50 -19.29 -43.37
CA LEU A 638 4.90 -20.51 -43.88
C LEU A 638 3.91 -21.10 -42.87
N ALA A 639 4.25 -21.06 -41.58
CA ALA A 639 3.40 -21.54 -40.50
C ALA A 639 2.03 -20.84 -40.48
N LEU A 640 2.02 -19.50 -40.59
CA LEU A 640 0.79 -18.69 -40.60
C LEU A 640 -0.10 -19.02 -41.80
N ALA A 641 0.46 -19.00 -43.00
CA ALA A 641 -0.31 -19.18 -44.22
C ALA A 641 -0.93 -20.59 -44.29
N VAL A 642 -0.18 -21.61 -43.87
CA VAL A 642 -0.65 -22.99 -43.84
C VAL A 642 -1.76 -23.18 -42.79
N SER A 643 -1.57 -22.68 -41.57
CA SER A 643 -2.56 -22.84 -40.51
C SER A 643 -3.85 -22.06 -40.81
N PHE A 644 -3.74 -20.87 -41.40
CA PHE A 644 -4.88 -20.08 -41.91
C PHE A 644 -5.65 -20.83 -43.00
N LEU A 645 -4.97 -21.26 -44.06
CA LEU A 645 -5.60 -21.96 -45.19
C LEU A 645 -6.26 -23.27 -44.73
N SER A 646 -5.61 -23.99 -43.82
CA SER A 646 -6.18 -25.20 -43.22
C SER A 646 -7.48 -24.91 -42.47
N ARG A 647 -7.51 -23.88 -41.61
CA ARG A 647 -8.72 -23.50 -40.86
C ARG A 647 -9.83 -22.98 -41.78
N LEU A 648 -9.48 -22.22 -42.82
CA LEU A 648 -10.43 -21.73 -43.81
C LEU A 648 -11.13 -22.88 -44.56
N MET A 649 -10.35 -23.87 -44.99
CA MET A 649 -10.86 -25.06 -45.68
C MET A 649 -11.71 -25.95 -44.76
N ASP A 650 -11.36 -26.04 -43.48
CA ASP A 650 -12.16 -26.73 -42.46
C ASP A 650 -13.55 -26.09 -42.31
N LYS A 651 -13.61 -24.76 -42.13
CA LYS A 651 -14.89 -24.04 -42.00
C LYS A 651 -15.76 -24.15 -43.26
N ALA A 652 -15.16 -24.12 -44.45
CA ALA A 652 -15.88 -24.33 -45.71
C ALA A 652 -16.39 -25.77 -45.85
N SER A 653 -15.58 -26.77 -45.49
CA SER A 653 -15.96 -28.19 -45.57
C SER A 653 -17.08 -28.54 -44.59
N ASN A 654 -17.14 -27.85 -43.44
CA ASN A 654 -18.18 -28.01 -42.43
C ASN A 654 -19.43 -27.14 -42.68
N GLY A 655 -19.54 -26.48 -43.85
CA GLY A 655 -20.70 -25.69 -44.24
C GLY A 655 -20.88 -24.36 -43.49
N LYS A 656 -19.89 -23.92 -42.71
CA LYS A 656 -19.91 -22.63 -41.99
C LYS A 656 -19.57 -21.44 -42.90
N LEU A 657 -18.93 -21.68 -44.05
CA LEU A 657 -18.66 -20.67 -45.09
C LEU A 657 -19.13 -21.17 -46.46
N PRO A 658 -19.55 -20.27 -47.38
CA PRO A 658 -19.92 -20.65 -48.75
C PRO A 658 -18.73 -21.27 -49.49
N LEU A 659 -18.87 -22.51 -49.95
CA LEU A 659 -17.75 -23.30 -50.48
C LEU A 659 -17.09 -22.65 -51.71
N GLU A 660 -17.85 -22.26 -52.73
CA GLU A 660 -17.29 -21.72 -53.98
C GLU A 660 -16.52 -20.42 -53.77
N ASN A 661 -17.11 -19.46 -53.04
CA ASN A 661 -16.47 -18.18 -52.77
C ASN A 661 -15.25 -18.35 -51.84
N THR A 662 -15.32 -19.28 -50.89
CA THR A 662 -14.16 -19.61 -50.04
C THR A 662 -13.02 -20.22 -50.84
N LEU A 663 -13.31 -21.07 -51.83
CA LEU A 663 -12.30 -21.62 -52.73
C LEU A 663 -11.63 -20.54 -53.57
N GLN A 664 -12.34 -19.48 -53.98
CA GLN A 664 -11.73 -18.34 -54.67
C GLN A 664 -10.71 -17.61 -53.79
N LEU A 665 -11.08 -17.30 -52.54
CA LEU A 665 -10.17 -16.68 -51.56
C LEU A 665 -8.98 -17.59 -51.26
N TYR A 666 -9.24 -18.89 -51.06
CA TYR A 666 -8.22 -19.90 -50.83
C TYR A 666 -7.20 -19.94 -51.97
N ARG A 667 -7.65 -19.96 -53.24
CA ARG A 667 -6.78 -19.95 -54.42
C ARG A 667 -5.90 -18.70 -54.46
N SER A 668 -6.48 -17.53 -54.22
CA SER A 668 -5.76 -16.26 -54.25
C SER A 668 -4.60 -16.24 -53.25
N ILE A 669 -4.89 -16.59 -51.99
CA ILE A 669 -3.88 -16.62 -50.91
C ILE A 669 -2.86 -17.74 -51.16
N ALA A 670 -3.30 -18.92 -51.57
CA ALA A 670 -2.41 -20.04 -51.87
C ALA A 670 -1.44 -19.72 -53.02
N LYS A 671 -1.90 -19.07 -54.09
CA LYS A 671 -1.03 -18.61 -55.19
C LYS A 671 0.03 -17.65 -54.68
N SER A 672 -0.39 -16.61 -53.96
CA SER A 672 0.53 -15.61 -53.39
C SER A 672 1.57 -16.28 -52.48
N MET A 673 1.14 -17.19 -51.62
CA MET A 673 2.02 -17.95 -50.72
C MET A 673 3.03 -18.81 -51.49
N ILE A 674 2.57 -19.61 -52.47
CA ILE A 674 3.46 -20.47 -53.27
C ILE A 674 4.54 -19.65 -53.99
N THR A 675 4.20 -18.44 -54.47
CA THR A 675 5.17 -17.58 -55.15
C THR A 675 6.21 -16.93 -54.22
N SER A 676 5.85 -16.70 -52.95
CA SER A 676 6.69 -15.94 -52.01
C SER A 676 7.48 -16.81 -51.03
N VAL A 677 7.08 -18.07 -50.83
CA VAL A 677 7.67 -18.96 -49.83
C VAL A 677 9.01 -19.52 -50.30
N ASP A 678 9.94 -19.59 -49.35
CA ASP A 678 11.20 -20.34 -49.43
C ASP A 678 11.06 -21.64 -48.63
N PHE A 679 10.86 -22.76 -49.32
CA PHE A 679 10.62 -24.05 -48.66
C PHE A 679 11.88 -24.65 -48.01
N THR A 680 13.07 -24.08 -48.25
CA THR A 680 14.31 -24.54 -47.58
C THR A 680 14.26 -24.38 -46.05
N LYS A 681 13.34 -23.54 -45.55
CA LYS A 681 13.10 -23.28 -44.13
C LYS A 681 12.09 -24.24 -43.47
N ALA A 682 11.47 -25.15 -44.22
CA ALA A 682 10.53 -26.12 -43.67
C ALA A 682 11.27 -27.21 -42.86
N GLN A 683 10.84 -27.44 -41.62
CA GLN A 683 11.53 -28.34 -40.70
C GLN A 683 10.93 -29.75 -40.65
N SER A 684 11.80 -30.76 -40.61
CA SER A 684 11.43 -32.14 -40.28
C SER A 684 11.40 -32.35 -38.76
N HIS A 685 10.61 -33.30 -38.26
CA HIS A 685 10.56 -33.65 -36.82
C HIS A 685 11.95 -33.96 -36.21
N HIS A 686 12.91 -34.44 -37.01
CA HIS A 686 14.27 -34.73 -36.58
C HIS A 686 15.14 -33.46 -36.44
N SER A 687 14.85 -32.39 -37.20
CA SER A 687 15.57 -31.12 -37.13
C SER A 687 15.17 -30.27 -35.91
N LEU A 688 13.94 -30.43 -35.42
CA LEU A 688 13.41 -29.81 -34.20
C LEU A 688 14.18 -30.28 -32.95
N ASP A 689 14.40 -31.59 -32.84
CA ASP A 689 15.06 -32.21 -31.68
C ASP A 689 16.58 -31.91 -31.62
N GLU A 690 17.23 -31.78 -32.79
CA GLU A 690 18.61 -31.30 -32.93
C GLU A 690 18.76 -29.80 -32.62
N SER A 691 17.82 -28.96 -33.09
CA SER A 691 17.86 -27.51 -32.87
C SER A 691 17.62 -27.13 -31.41
N MET A 692 16.74 -27.85 -30.71
CA MET A 692 16.56 -27.73 -29.25
C MET A 692 17.80 -28.18 -28.46
N LYS A 693 18.57 -29.15 -28.98
CA LYS A 693 19.85 -29.58 -28.38
C LYS A 693 20.95 -28.54 -28.60
N ARG A 694 21.01 -27.88 -29.76
CA ARG A 694 21.98 -26.79 -30.06
C ARG A 694 21.73 -25.51 -29.25
N ALA A 695 20.48 -25.21 -28.90
CA ALA A 695 20.14 -24.07 -28.02
C ALA A 695 20.78 -24.16 -26.62
N ARG A 696 21.16 -25.37 -26.17
CA ARG A 696 21.89 -25.56 -24.90
C ARG A 696 23.35 -25.08 -24.95
N TYR A 697 23.91 -24.78 -26.12
CA TYR A 697 25.34 -24.51 -26.32
C TYR A 697 25.68 -23.13 -26.95
N GLY A 698 24.75 -22.15 -26.93
CA GLY A 698 25.12 -20.74 -27.14
C GLY A 698 24.38 -19.96 -28.24
N CYS A 699 23.22 -20.40 -28.71
CA CYS A 699 22.33 -19.56 -29.54
C CYS A 699 21.25 -18.92 -28.67
N SER A 700 20.88 -17.65 -28.94
CA SER A 700 19.79 -16.95 -28.24
C SER A 700 18.47 -17.70 -28.46
N LEU A 701 17.86 -18.14 -27.35
CA LEU A 701 16.62 -18.92 -27.34
C LEU A 701 15.46 -18.19 -28.04
N ASP A 702 15.47 -16.85 -28.03
CA ASP A 702 14.48 -16.01 -28.70
C ASP A 702 14.63 -15.99 -30.22
N GLN A 703 15.86 -16.04 -30.73
CA GLN A 703 16.09 -16.12 -32.18
C GLN A 703 15.61 -17.46 -32.72
N LEU A 704 15.90 -18.55 -32.00
CA LEU A 704 15.43 -19.88 -32.36
C LEU A 704 13.89 -19.98 -32.30
N ARG A 705 13.25 -19.39 -31.28
CA ARG A 705 11.78 -19.32 -31.17
C ARG A 705 11.14 -18.56 -32.33
N ARG A 706 11.75 -17.46 -32.78
CA ARG A 706 11.26 -16.71 -33.96
C ARG A 706 11.43 -17.48 -35.26
N GLU A 707 12.50 -18.27 -35.41
CA GLU A 707 12.66 -19.14 -36.58
C GLU A 707 11.66 -20.29 -36.56
N LEU A 708 11.41 -20.86 -35.37
CA LEU A 708 10.43 -21.93 -35.16
C LEU A 708 8.98 -21.49 -35.38
N SER A 709 8.60 -20.28 -34.98
CA SER A 709 7.22 -19.79 -35.14
C SER A 709 6.83 -19.53 -36.60
N VAL A 710 7.82 -19.40 -37.49
CA VAL A 710 7.66 -19.06 -38.92
C VAL A 710 7.76 -20.31 -39.82
N SER A 711 8.34 -21.40 -39.32
CA SER A 711 8.50 -22.68 -40.04
C SER A 711 7.26 -23.58 -39.91
N ALA A 712 6.83 -24.22 -41.00
CA ALA A 712 5.80 -25.26 -40.97
C ALA A 712 6.41 -26.67 -40.89
N THR A 713 5.67 -27.57 -40.26
CA THR A 713 5.98 -29.01 -40.18
C THR A 713 5.54 -29.75 -41.44
N ILE A 714 6.13 -30.91 -41.69
CA ILE A 714 5.74 -31.82 -42.79
C ILE A 714 4.23 -32.17 -42.73
N ARG A 715 3.68 -32.37 -41.53
CA ARG A 715 2.25 -32.69 -41.32
C ARG A 715 1.33 -31.55 -41.77
N GLU A 716 1.74 -30.32 -41.52
CA GLU A 716 1.00 -29.12 -41.94
C GLU A 716 1.06 -28.96 -43.46
N LEU A 717 2.20 -29.25 -44.08
CA LEU A 717 2.35 -29.26 -45.54
C LEU A 717 1.49 -30.32 -46.24
N SER A 718 1.37 -31.52 -45.66
CA SER A 718 0.45 -32.56 -46.15
C SER A 718 -1.02 -32.11 -46.08
N THR A 719 -1.39 -31.45 -44.99
CA THR A 719 -2.73 -30.89 -44.80
C THR A 719 -3.02 -29.80 -45.84
N LEU A 720 -2.05 -28.92 -46.10
CA LEU A 720 -2.11 -27.94 -47.18
C LEU A 720 -2.30 -28.60 -48.54
N PHE A 721 -1.49 -29.62 -48.87
CA PHE A 721 -1.56 -30.32 -50.15
C PHE A 721 -2.95 -30.90 -50.43
N ARG A 722 -3.59 -31.48 -49.40
CA ARG A 722 -4.98 -31.96 -49.50
C ARG A 722 -5.96 -30.83 -49.78
N GLY A 723 -5.78 -29.67 -49.17
CA GLY A 723 -6.57 -28.47 -49.43
C GLY A 723 -6.36 -27.92 -50.84
N LEU A 724 -5.12 -27.85 -51.32
CA LEU A 724 -4.78 -27.43 -52.68
C LEU A 724 -5.44 -28.33 -53.71
N LYS A 725 -5.44 -29.66 -53.51
CA LYS A 725 -6.10 -30.60 -54.41
C LYS A 725 -7.62 -30.36 -54.52
N LYS A 726 -8.27 -29.96 -53.43
CA LYS A 726 -9.71 -29.61 -53.44
C LYS A 726 -9.98 -28.27 -54.15
N ALA A 727 -9.02 -27.34 -54.08
CA ALA A 727 -9.15 -26.02 -54.67
C ALA A 727 -8.62 -25.93 -56.11
N ASP A 728 -7.90 -26.93 -56.60
CA ASP A 728 -7.22 -26.92 -57.89
C ASP A 728 -8.19 -26.78 -59.07
N THR A 729 -7.77 -26.03 -60.09
CA THR A 729 -8.50 -25.86 -61.35
C THR A 729 -7.51 -25.78 -62.51
N ASP A 730 -7.97 -26.07 -63.73
CA ASP A 730 -7.15 -25.97 -64.95
C ASP A 730 -6.57 -24.56 -65.16
N ALA A 731 -7.23 -23.52 -64.62
CA ALA A 731 -6.80 -22.13 -64.69
C ALA A 731 -5.79 -21.74 -63.60
N ASP A 732 -5.83 -22.40 -62.43
CA ASP A 732 -5.02 -22.04 -61.28
C ASP A 732 -3.77 -22.94 -61.10
N ASN A 733 -3.82 -24.20 -61.55
CA ASN A 733 -2.73 -25.20 -61.50
C ASN A 733 -1.92 -25.16 -60.19
N LEU A 734 -2.62 -25.10 -59.05
CA LEU A 734 -2.06 -24.90 -57.72
C LEU A 734 -1.18 -26.07 -57.29
N VAL A 735 -1.65 -27.29 -57.53
CA VAL A 735 -0.94 -28.51 -57.14
C VAL A 735 0.38 -28.63 -57.89
N ALA A 736 0.35 -28.40 -59.21
CA ALA A 736 1.55 -28.42 -60.05
C ALA A 736 2.55 -27.33 -59.63
N SER A 737 2.06 -26.11 -59.36
CA SER A 737 2.89 -24.97 -58.94
C SER A 737 3.54 -25.21 -57.57
N PHE A 738 2.78 -25.75 -56.61
CA PHE A 738 3.28 -26.10 -55.29
C PHE A 738 4.36 -27.19 -55.37
N VAL A 739 4.11 -28.28 -56.11
CA VAL A 739 5.07 -29.38 -56.28
C VAL A 739 6.34 -28.92 -56.97
N ALA A 740 6.23 -28.12 -58.03
CA ALA A 740 7.38 -27.58 -58.75
C ALA A 740 8.25 -26.69 -57.85
N LYS A 741 7.61 -25.83 -57.04
CA LYS A 741 8.32 -24.94 -56.13
C LYS A 741 8.97 -25.70 -54.96
N LEU A 742 8.24 -26.65 -54.35
CA LEU A 742 8.75 -27.50 -53.27
C LEU A 742 9.95 -28.36 -53.71
N THR A 743 9.90 -28.95 -54.90
CA THR A 743 11.00 -29.78 -55.43
C THR A 743 12.20 -28.95 -55.88
N SER A 744 11.98 -27.71 -56.34
CA SER A 744 13.05 -26.75 -56.65
C SER A 744 13.81 -26.31 -55.39
N ASP A 745 13.08 -26.00 -54.32
CA ASP A 745 13.67 -25.48 -53.08
C ASP A 745 14.25 -26.61 -52.21
N CYS A 746 13.64 -27.81 -52.22
CA CYS A 746 14.06 -28.96 -51.41
C CYS A 746 14.50 -30.14 -52.29
N SER A 747 15.77 -30.14 -52.73
CA SER A 747 16.34 -31.16 -53.64
C SER A 747 16.31 -32.61 -53.13
N GLY A 748 15.95 -32.84 -51.86
CA GLY A 748 15.83 -34.15 -51.23
C GLY A 748 14.44 -34.79 -51.26
N ILE A 749 13.37 -34.04 -51.60
CA ILE A 749 11.99 -34.55 -51.64
C ILE A 749 11.63 -34.89 -53.09
N LYS A 750 11.37 -36.16 -53.40
CA LYS A 750 10.91 -36.55 -54.74
C LYS A 750 9.43 -36.27 -54.91
N ALA A 751 9.01 -35.82 -56.09
CA ALA A 751 7.61 -35.53 -56.40
C ALA A 751 6.64 -36.71 -56.12
N ALA A 752 7.14 -37.95 -56.20
CA ALA A 752 6.39 -39.17 -55.90
C ALA A 752 6.15 -39.44 -54.40
N GLU A 753 6.90 -38.78 -53.51
CA GLU A 753 6.78 -38.93 -52.05
C GLU A 753 5.78 -37.94 -51.46
N ILE A 754 5.44 -36.87 -52.18
CA ILE A 754 4.53 -35.79 -51.74
C ILE A 754 3.09 -36.26 -51.43
N PRO A 755 2.47 -37.18 -52.19
CA PRO A 755 1.16 -37.70 -51.84
C PRO A 755 1.14 -38.60 -50.59
N HIS A 756 2.33 -39.02 -50.12
CA HIS A 756 2.54 -39.94 -48.98
C HIS A 756 3.16 -39.24 -47.75
N LEU A 757 3.57 -37.98 -47.88
CA LEU A 757 3.84 -37.04 -46.78
C LEU A 757 2.52 -36.58 -46.16
#